data_AF-A0A5B9MIP8-F1
#
_entry.id   AF-A0A5B9MIP8-F1
#
_cell.length_a   1.000
_cell.length_b   1.000
_cell.length_c   1.000
_cell.angle_alpha   90.00
_cell.angle_beta   90.00
_cell.angle_gamma   90.00
#
_symmetry.space_group_name_H-M   'P 1'
#
loop_
_entity.id
_entity.type
_entity.pdbx_description
1 polymer ?
#
loop_
_entity_poly.entity_id
_entity_poly.type
_entity_poly.pdbx_seq_one_letter_code
_entity_poly.pdbx_strand_id
1 'polypeptide(L)'
;MISSIVSRGVKVATFARRWIPKIPHALASVATSALVIAVGVCCGSAFLVAQDSNAPHDTAFRFIEGGRFVQGTDGGERALQQAFPLSTTGQSYGNAEGPAHVTWVTNPFYIAETEVTVGQFRRFVDATGYQTTAERGMTEMVGWEPTPDDKPLYQSHDFLRDQKFSWKNPGFPQGDDHPIVGVSLTDARAYCQWLSQRDGVRYRLPTEAEWELVCRAGTTTWFSFGDVAKGVVHEHANLGNVELERHRKHAAERQWLLDWEHDPSDGHVFTAPVGSYARNPWGIADMHGNVWEWCEDLWLDTVYKDYTRPRYDQPCGVAVDPVNRDRPQTTNNDFHVIRGGCWYNGDLICRSSARTAWDADDAACYVGFRIVREADPATSTTVRDAYEAEQAAIAAIEAAGGKLFSSHGIDLEVRLEGSSVDETVFEQLAKLPDLQRLRIGWRGRDARLSQQGLDAIARLHPLRTLEFNSGLGLETLDLSVLTRLTQLNTLRFPRDGRLDDDHLKSLSGFKSLTEFECYGATEADSRLTDVGIGCLSGNGDLETLLVWENQATGAYLKSLANCPLSSLASTAPDRHPGAMNDAGATNLSLFPGLQALTLDGQTLLGKQAMLQIAELRGLQRLSLQRCTGIPDAEMSALEKLQQLRNVNLSESTAGDIAATALGTIPRLESLRLGSEASADQAGLSDAGVAALSAAFSIRDLQLASNALTDRGLKQLGRINRLERLTISSDQITGSGLGPLTELPDLRDLSLRTPGLRDAAFEYLARAKSVRKLWLANRGIRPAAALTNDGMIKLAKATWLQELWLPRNGTGITEDQINALNDQMPKTNVIAYTVSWD
;
A
#
# COMPACT_ATOMS: atom_id res chain seq x y z
N MET A 1 29.91 51.11 3.26
CA MET A 1 30.39 49.82 2.72
C MET A 1 29.38 49.25 1.71
N ILE A 2 28.87 50.11 0.81
CA ILE A 2 28.00 49.76 -0.32
C ILE A 2 28.50 50.64 -1.47
N SER A 3 29.56 50.20 -2.14
CA SER A 3 30.06 50.80 -3.40
C SER A 3 31.13 49.93 -4.09
N SER A 4 31.53 48.75 -3.58
CA SER A 4 32.61 47.95 -4.19
C SER A 4 32.21 46.58 -4.73
N ILE A 5 30.92 46.26 -4.87
CA ILE A 5 30.46 44.93 -5.32
C ILE A 5 29.91 44.94 -6.77
N VAL A 6 30.03 46.06 -7.50
CA VAL A 6 29.53 46.13 -8.90
C VAL A 6 30.60 45.81 -9.97
N SER A 7 31.87 45.60 -9.62
CA SER A 7 32.95 45.47 -10.63
C SER A 7 33.48 44.06 -10.93
N ARG A 8 32.90 42.97 -10.42
CA ARG A 8 33.40 41.59 -10.67
C ARG A 8 32.46 40.63 -11.39
N GLY A 9 31.30 41.10 -11.87
CA GLY A 9 30.31 40.28 -12.60
C GLY A 9 30.57 40.07 -14.10
N VAL A 10 31.65 40.61 -14.67
CA VAL A 10 31.93 40.53 -16.12
C VAL A 10 33.23 39.76 -16.36
N LYS A 11 33.21 38.42 -16.21
CA LYS A 11 34.28 37.52 -16.73
C LYS A 11 33.99 36.00 -16.68
N VAL A 12 32.74 35.56 -16.78
CA VAL A 12 32.41 34.10 -16.86
C VAL A 12 31.59 33.76 -18.12
N ALA A 13 31.93 34.37 -19.25
CA ALA A 13 31.31 34.07 -20.54
C ALA A 13 32.36 33.87 -21.64
N THR A 14 33.39 33.05 -21.41
CA THR A 14 34.33 32.66 -22.48
C THR A 14 35.07 31.33 -22.22
N PHE A 15 34.38 30.22 -21.96
CA PHE A 15 35.06 28.91 -22.08
C PHE A 15 34.20 27.70 -22.50
N ALA A 16 32.87 27.79 -22.54
CA ALA A 16 32.01 26.70 -23.02
C ALA A 16 31.64 26.84 -24.51
N ARG A 17 32.63 26.72 -25.41
CA ARG A 17 32.43 26.54 -26.87
C ARG A 17 33.53 25.65 -27.47
N ARG A 18 33.48 24.36 -27.15
CA ARG A 18 34.16 23.22 -27.77
C ARG A 18 33.67 22.08 -26.88
N TRP A 19 32.54 21.44 -27.14
CA TRP A 19 32.35 20.36 -28.10
C TRP A 19 30.84 20.04 -28.09
N ILE A 20 30.18 20.11 -29.24
CA ILE A 20 28.96 19.35 -29.67
C ILE A 20 28.49 20.02 -30.98
N PRO A 21 28.45 19.31 -32.12
CA PRO A 21 27.91 19.83 -33.37
C PRO A 21 26.43 19.48 -33.56
N LYS A 22 25.63 20.51 -33.92
CA LYS A 22 24.65 20.58 -35.05
C LYS A 22 23.41 19.63 -34.98
N ILE A 23 22.12 19.99 -35.16
CA ILE A 23 21.30 20.81 -36.11
C ILE A 23 19.81 20.78 -35.59
N PRO A 24 18.75 21.45 -36.13
CA PRO A 24 18.51 22.82 -36.65
C PRO A 24 17.38 23.60 -35.92
N HIS A 25 17.32 24.89 -36.25
CA HIS A 25 16.35 25.90 -35.86
C HIS A 25 14.93 25.76 -36.43
N ALA A 26 13.92 25.85 -35.55
CA ALA A 26 12.70 26.63 -35.76
C ALA A 26 12.15 27.07 -34.39
N LEU A 27 11.62 28.30 -34.32
CA LEU A 27 11.00 28.98 -33.16
C LEU A 27 11.95 29.74 -32.21
N ALA A 28 12.57 30.80 -32.72
CA ALA A 28 13.02 31.92 -31.91
C ALA A 28 11.92 33.01 -31.89
N SER A 29 10.93 32.89 -31.01
CA SER A 29 10.05 34.03 -30.64
C SER A 29 9.21 33.83 -29.36
N VAL A 30 9.72 33.19 -28.29
CA VAL A 30 9.13 33.33 -26.93
C VAL A 30 10.24 33.08 -25.89
N ALA A 31 11.04 34.10 -25.56
CA ALA A 31 11.97 34.03 -24.42
C ALA A 31 12.41 35.43 -23.95
N THR A 32 11.45 36.30 -23.64
CA THR A 32 11.77 37.58 -22.97
C THR A 32 10.71 38.02 -21.96
N SER A 33 10.00 37.08 -21.34
CA SER A 33 9.14 37.36 -20.17
C SER A 33 9.10 36.24 -19.12
N ALA A 34 9.96 35.22 -19.22
CA ALA A 34 10.08 34.13 -18.25
C ALA A 34 11.35 34.24 -17.38
N LEU A 35 11.73 35.47 -17.02
CA LEU A 35 12.91 35.75 -16.18
C LEU A 35 12.57 36.74 -15.05
N VAL A 36 11.40 36.58 -14.42
CA VAL A 36 11.07 37.23 -13.12
C VAL A 36 10.27 36.30 -12.18
N ILE A 37 9.79 35.14 -12.65
CA ILE A 37 9.09 34.15 -11.79
C ILE A 37 9.83 32.81 -11.88
N ALA A 38 11.07 32.79 -11.39
CA ALA A 38 11.87 31.57 -11.20
C ALA A 38 12.98 31.77 -10.14
N VAL A 39 12.75 32.66 -9.17
CA VAL A 39 13.67 32.92 -8.04
C VAL A 39 12.97 32.70 -6.68
N GLY A 40 11.76 32.12 -6.67
CA GLY A 40 10.94 31.97 -5.46
C GLY A 40 10.78 30.55 -4.88
N VAL A 41 11.26 29.48 -5.53
CA VAL A 41 11.00 28.08 -5.08
C VAL A 41 12.26 27.19 -5.16
N CYS A 42 13.43 27.76 -4.93
CA CYS A 42 14.66 27.01 -4.66
C CYS A 42 15.40 27.67 -3.50
N CYS A 43 14.73 27.85 -2.37
CA CYS A 43 15.41 27.96 -1.07
C CYS A 43 15.61 26.55 -0.53
N GLY A 44 16.37 25.73 -1.26
CA GLY A 44 17.18 24.71 -0.61
C GLY A 44 18.27 25.48 0.12
N SER A 45 18.20 25.53 1.43
CA SER A 45 19.19 26.18 2.29
C SER A 45 20.58 25.65 1.91
N ALA A 46 21.32 26.42 1.14
CA ALA A 46 22.76 26.25 1.02
C ALA A 46 23.32 26.63 2.39
N PHE A 47 23.33 25.68 3.31
CA PHE A 47 23.97 25.83 4.61
C PHE A 47 25.45 26.10 4.34
N LEU A 48 25.89 27.31 4.72
CA LEU A 48 27.29 27.62 4.87
C LEU A 48 27.82 26.76 6.02
N VAL A 49 28.40 25.62 5.66
CA VAL A 49 29.09 24.71 6.57
C VAL A 49 30.33 25.42 7.09
N ALA A 50 30.29 25.82 8.37
CA ALA A 50 31.48 26.26 9.06
C ALA A 50 32.33 25.02 9.39
N GLN A 51 33.45 24.85 8.69
CA GLN A 51 34.54 24.02 9.19
C GLN A 51 35.19 24.78 10.35
N ASP A 52 35.12 24.22 11.55
CA ASP A 52 35.85 24.76 12.69
C ASP A 52 37.32 24.35 12.56
N SER A 53 38.07 25.15 11.79
CA SER A 53 39.49 24.92 11.52
C SER A 53 40.33 25.60 12.59
N ASN A 54 40.64 24.90 13.69
CA ASN A 54 41.80 25.20 14.56
C ASN A 54 42.08 24.09 15.59
N ALA A 55 42.56 22.92 15.15
CA ALA A 55 43.43 22.03 15.93
C ALA A 55 44.15 21.04 14.99
N PRO A 56 45.42 20.66 15.22
CA PRO A 56 46.11 19.70 14.35
C PRO A 56 45.60 18.26 14.61
N HIS A 57 45.00 17.65 13.58
CA HIS A 57 44.89 16.19 13.37
C HIS A 57 44.10 15.31 14.36
N ASP A 58 43.11 15.87 15.08
CA ASP A 58 42.06 15.08 15.73
C ASP A 58 40.84 14.92 14.81
N THR A 59 40.13 13.80 14.96
CA THR A 59 38.97 13.34 14.18
C THR A 59 38.09 14.48 13.64
N ALA A 60 37.87 14.54 12.32
CA ALA A 60 36.98 15.53 11.72
C ALA A 60 35.52 15.18 12.04
N PHE A 61 34.74 16.17 12.46
CA PHE A 61 33.33 16.01 12.80
C PHE A 61 32.42 16.81 11.87
N ARG A 62 31.24 16.26 11.59
CA ARG A 62 30.14 16.95 10.91
C ARG A 62 29.00 17.17 11.87
N PHE A 63 28.49 18.39 11.88
CA PHE A 63 27.27 18.73 12.58
C PHE A 63 26.07 18.14 11.84
N ILE A 64 25.24 17.39 12.55
CA ILE A 64 23.98 16.83 12.11
C ILE A 64 22.90 17.44 12.98
N GLU A 65 21.95 18.14 12.37
CA GLU A 65 20.87 18.82 13.08
C GLU A 65 19.85 17.84 13.69
N GLY A 66 19.89 16.58 13.26
CA GLY A 66 18.83 15.60 13.44
C GLY A 66 18.01 15.46 12.16
N GLY A 67 16.87 14.79 12.25
CA GLY A 67 15.95 14.69 11.12
C GLY A 67 14.81 13.71 11.34
N ARG A 68 13.85 13.78 10.42
CA ARG A 68 12.74 12.84 10.26
C ARG A 68 13.05 11.93 9.08
N PHE A 69 13.02 10.62 9.26
CA PHE A 69 13.28 9.66 8.18
C PHE A 69 12.52 8.35 8.39
N VAL A 70 12.46 7.53 7.34
CA VAL A 70 11.95 6.16 7.43
C VAL A 70 13.10 5.23 7.79
N GLN A 71 13.07 4.69 9.01
CA GLN A 71 14.04 3.73 9.51
C GLN A 71 13.60 2.30 9.20
N GLY A 72 14.54 1.45 8.80
CA GLY A 72 14.27 0.06 8.43
C GLY A 72 13.83 -0.12 6.98
N THR A 73 13.18 -1.25 6.69
CA THR A 73 12.75 -1.62 5.34
C THR A 73 11.40 -2.35 5.32
N ASP A 74 10.64 -2.11 4.24
CA ASP A 74 9.37 -2.75 3.93
C ASP A 74 9.50 -3.69 2.73
N GLY A 75 8.53 -4.61 2.58
CA GLY A 75 8.47 -5.57 1.47
C GLY A 75 9.06 -6.95 1.77
N GLY A 76 9.74 -7.09 2.92
CA GLY A 76 10.23 -8.36 3.45
C GLY A 76 11.20 -9.10 2.53
N GLU A 77 11.33 -10.41 2.75
CA GLU A 77 12.29 -11.26 2.03
C GLU A 77 12.08 -11.23 0.50
N ARG A 78 10.84 -11.07 0.03
CA ARG A 78 10.54 -11.01 -1.41
C ARG A 78 11.12 -9.76 -2.08
N ALA A 79 11.03 -8.59 -1.43
CA ALA A 79 11.63 -7.37 -1.96
C ALA A 79 13.16 -7.48 -2.00
N LEU A 80 13.76 -8.06 -0.96
CA LEU A 80 15.20 -8.32 -0.92
C LEU A 80 15.64 -9.31 -2.00
N GLN A 81 14.90 -10.39 -2.24
CA GLN A 81 15.19 -11.36 -3.30
C GLN A 81 15.11 -10.74 -4.70
N GLN A 82 14.20 -9.78 -4.91
CA GLN A 82 14.07 -9.08 -6.18
C GLN A 82 15.22 -8.09 -6.41
N ALA A 83 15.62 -7.34 -5.38
CA ALA A 83 16.69 -6.35 -5.47
C ALA A 83 18.10 -6.98 -5.44
N PHE A 84 18.28 -8.07 -4.69
CA PHE A 84 19.57 -8.73 -4.43
C PHE A 84 19.49 -10.24 -4.72
N PRO A 85 19.19 -10.63 -5.97
CA PRO A 85 18.95 -12.04 -6.31
C PRO A 85 20.18 -12.93 -6.16
N LEU A 86 21.39 -12.38 -6.23
CA LEU A 86 22.64 -13.14 -6.00
C LEU A 86 22.89 -13.33 -4.50
N SER A 87 22.69 -12.28 -3.72
CA SER A 87 23.01 -12.24 -2.28
C SER A 87 21.97 -12.92 -1.38
N THR A 88 20.84 -13.40 -1.95
CA THR A 88 19.73 -14.03 -1.21
C THR A 88 19.55 -15.53 -1.46
N THR A 89 20.38 -16.18 -2.30
CA THR A 89 20.17 -17.57 -2.77
C THR A 89 20.42 -18.67 -1.73
N GLY A 90 19.50 -18.89 -0.78
CA GLY A 90 19.55 -20.01 0.18
C GLY A 90 19.72 -19.61 1.65
N GLN A 91 19.45 -18.36 1.98
CA GLN A 91 19.47 -17.80 3.34
C GLN A 91 18.19 -17.01 3.58
N SER A 92 17.66 -17.07 4.80
CA SER A 92 16.55 -16.21 5.22
C SER A 92 17.08 -14.91 5.80
N TYR A 93 16.80 -13.80 5.12
CA TYR A 93 17.14 -12.44 5.55
C TYR A 93 15.87 -11.61 5.78
N GLY A 94 15.94 -10.60 6.64
CA GLY A 94 14.95 -9.51 6.65
C GLY A 94 13.90 -9.47 7.78
N ASN A 95 14.03 -10.27 8.84
CA ASN A 95 13.09 -10.20 9.97
C ASN A 95 13.40 -9.12 11.02
N ALA A 96 14.65 -8.63 11.08
CA ALA A 96 15.10 -7.67 12.09
C ALA A 96 15.04 -6.20 11.63
N GLU A 97 14.91 -5.96 10.32
CA GLU A 97 14.89 -4.61 9.72
C GLU A 97 13.47 -4.09 9.44
N GLY A 98 12.45 -4.92 9.69
CA GLY A 98 11.05 -4.61 9.42
C GLY A 98 10.17 -4.62 10.67
N PRO A 99 9.02 -3.91 10.64
CA PRO A 99 8.57 -3.02 9.57
C PRO A 99 9.38 -1.72 9.49
N ALA A 100 9.41 -1.10 8.32
CA ALA A 100 9.88 0.28 8.21
C ALA A 100 8.96 1.20 9.00
N HIS A 101 9.50 2.23 9.64
CA HIS A 101 8.72 3.15 10.48
C HIS A 101 9.32 4.55 10.48
N VAL A 102 8.49 5.56 10.77
CA VAL A 102 8.96 6.94 10.90
C VAL A 102 9.74 7.12 12.21
N THR A 103 10.97 7.61 12.08
CA THR A 103 11.86 7.96 13.19
C THR A 103 12.24 9.42 13.14
N TRP A 104 12.22 10.06 14.31
CA TRP A 104 12.75 11.38 14.58
C TRP A 104 14.02 11.26 15.40
N VAL A 105 15.09 11.90 14.95
CA VAL A 105 16.25 12.25 15.78
C VAL A 105 16.17 13.74 16.00
N THR A 106 15.73 14.17 17.19
CA THR A 106 15.39 15.58 17.48
C THR A 106 16.53 16.35 18.12
N ASN A 107 17.50 15.64 18.70
CA ASN A 107 18.68 16.25 19.28
C ASN A 107 19.80 16.37 18.23
N PRO A 108 20.40 17.56 18.06
CA PRO A 108 21.56 17.70 17.19
C PRO A 108 22.79 17.01 17.79
N PHE A 109 23.69 16.58 16.93
CA PHE A 109 24.93 15.93 17.32
C PHE A 109 26.03 16.17 16.30
N TYR A 110 27.28 15.89 16.68
CA TYR A 110 28.40 15.89 15.77
C TYR A 110 28.85 14.44 15.55
N ILE A 111 28.94 13.98 14.31
CA ILE A 111 29.44 12.62 14.01
C ILE A 111 30.79 12.70 13.30
N ALA A 112 31.69 11.78 13.63
CA ALA A 112 32.95 11.65 12.92
C ALA A 112 32.71 11.40 11.42
N GLU A 113 33.48 12.08 10.56
CA GLU A 113 33.38 11.93 9.10
C GLU A 113 33.74 10.53 8.61
N THR A 114 34.52 9.79 9.40
CA THR A 114 35.04 8.45 9.15
C THR A 114 35.02 7.63 10.44
N GLU A 115 35.34 6.34 10.35
CA GLU A 115 35.69 5.50 11.48
C GLU A 115 36.92 6.03 12.22
N VAL A 116 37.08 5.59 13.47
CA VAL A 116 38.30 5.84 14.24
C VAL A 116 39.45 5.07 13.61
N THR A 117 40.58 5.74 13.37
CA THR A 117 41.72 5.08 12.72
C THR A 117 42.62 4.34 13.71
N VAL A 118 43.42 3.40 13.20
CA VAL A 118 44.48 2.73 13.98
C VAL A 118 45.42 3.74 14.65
N GLY A 119 45.81 4.79 13.93
CA GLY A 119 46.66 5.85 14.46
C GLY A 119 46.00 6.68 15.56
N GLN A 120 44.68 6.90 15.50
CA GLN A 120 43.91 7.56 16.56
C GLN A 120 43.81 6.68 17.80
N PHE A 121 43.46 5.41 17.63
CA PHE A 121 43.36 4.46 18.74
C PHE A 121 44.71 4.19 19.42
N ARG A 122 45.81 4.15 18.64
CA ARG A 122 47.16 4.01 19.20
C ARG A 122 47.52 5.15 20.14
N ARG A 123 47.14 6.40 19.83
CA ARG A 123 47.37 7.54 20.73
C ARG A 123 46.64 7.38 22.06
N PHE A 124 45.43 6.83 22.05
CA PHE A 124 44.71 6.48 23.27
C PHE A 124 45.48 5.44 24.09
N VAL A 125 45.93 4.35 23.45
CA VAL A 125 46.71 3.30 24.11
C VAL A 125 48.02 3.86 24.68
N ASP A 126 48.76 4.65 23.91
CA ASP A 126 50.04 5.24 24.34
C ASP A 126 49.85 6.24 25.49
N ALA A 127 48.77 7.02 25.48
CA ALA A 127 48.49 8.02 26.51
C ALA A 127 48.02 7.41 27.84
N THR A 128 47.39 6.24 27.81
CA THR A 128 46.70 5.65 28.97
C THR A 128 47.33 4.35 29.46
N GLY A 129 48.15 3.69 28.64
CA GLY A 129 48.59 2.31 28.86
C GLY A 129 47.46 1.29 28.71
N TYR A 130 46.36 1.63 28.03
CA TYR A 130 45.19 0.75 27.87
C TYR A 130 45.56 -0.56 27.16
N GLN A 131 45.07 -1.68 27.69
CA GLN A 131 45.12 -2.98 27.04
C GLN A 131 43.71 -3.36 26.63
N THR A 132 43.53 -3.75 25.37
CA THR A 132 42.22 -4.17 24.86
C THR A 132 41.71 -5.42 25.57
N THR A 133 40.41 -5.67 25.49
CA THR A 133 39.78 -6.91 26.00
C THR A 133 40.46 -8.17 25.46
N ALA A 134 40.83 -8.15 24.17
CA ALA A 134 41.60 -9.21 23.52
C ALA A 134 43.01 -9.37 24.12
N GLU A 135 43.74 -8.27 24.32
CA GLU A 135 45.10 -8.30 24.90
C GLU A 135 45.10 -8.73 26.38
N ARG A 136 44.01 -8.52 27.11
CA ARG A 136 43.83 -8.97 28.50
C ARG A 136 43.46 -10.45 28.62
N GLY A 137 43.21 -11.14 27.51
CA GLY A 137 42.75 -12.53 27.50
C GLY A 137 41.35 -12.70 28.10
N MET A 138 40.53 -11.64 28.10
CA MET A 138 39.13 -11.72 28.52
C MET A 138 38.29 -12.45 27.47
N THR A 139 38.56 -12.16 26.19
CA THR A 139 38.00 -12.86 25.03
C THR A 139 39.10 -13.04 23.98
N GLU A 140 39.07 -14.14 23.25
CA GLU A 140 39.96 -14.31 22.10
C GLU A 140 39.39 -13.52 20.92
N MET A 141 40.23 -12.76 20.21
CA MET A 141 39.81 -12.00 19.03
C MET A 141 39.63 -12.94 17.83
N VAL A 142 38.62 -12.65 17.01
CA VAL A 142 38.46 -13.24 15.67
C VAL A 142 39.38 -12.52 14.68
N GLY A 143 40.47 -13.16 14.27
CA GLY A 143 41.39 -12.66 13.24
C GLY A 143 41.20 -13.37 11.91
N TRP A 144 41.86 -12.83 10.89
CA TRP A 144 41.94 -13.44 9.56
C TRP A 144 43.13 -14.39 9.48
N GLU A 145 42.88 -15.65 9.16
CA GLU A 145 43.91 -16.60 8.79
C GLU A 145 43.36 -17.52 7.70
N PRO A 146 43.84 -17.39 6.45
CA PRO A 146 43.29 -18.15 5.35
C PRO A 146 43.54 -19.65 5.57
N THR A 147 42.49 -20.45 5.41
CA THR A 147 42.65 -21.91 5.47
C THR A 147 43.54 -22.37 4.31
N PRO A 148 44.41 -23.38 4.47
CA PRO A 148 45.19 -23.93 3.36
C PRO A 148 44.35 -24.32 2.13
N ASP A 149 44.86 -24.05 0.93
CA ASP A 149 44.18 -24.28 -0.36
C ASP A 149 43.88 -25.76 -0.66
N ASP A 150 44.53 -26.68 0.06
CA ASP A 150 44.34 -28.12 -0.06
C ASP A 150 43.09 -28.63 0.70
N LYS A 151 42.42 -27.77 1.46
CA LYS A 151 41.17 -28.09 2.15
C LYS A 151 39.95 -27.84 1.24
N PRO A 152 38.97 -28.75 1.20
CA PRO A 152 37.76 -28.54 0.43
C PRO A 152 36.95 -27.38 1.02
N LEU A 153 36.19 -26.69 0.16
CA LEU A 153 35.51 -25.43 0.46
C LEU A 153 34.65 -25.43 1.73
N TYR A 154 33.97 -26.54 2.01
CA TYR A 154 33.13 -26.71 3.18
C TYR A 154 33.91 -26.84 4.51
N GLN A 155 35.24 -26.92 4.48
CA GLN A 155 36.12 -27.01 5.65
C GLN A 155 36.96 -25.74 5.89
N SER A 156 36.83 -24.73 5.02
CA SER A 156 37.62 -23.51 5.14
C SER A 156 36.97 -22.54 6.12
N HIS A 157 37.73 -22.20 7.15
CA HIS A 157 37.39 -21.27 8.22
C HIS A 157 38.45 -20.17 8.21
N ASP A 158 38.24 -19.15 7.37
CA ASP A 158 39.23 -18.08 7.18
C ASP A 158 39.23 -17.06 8.34
N PHE A 159 38.22 -17.15 9.22
CA PHE A 159 38.14 -16.43 10.48
C PHE A 159 38.41 -17.39 11.64
N LEU A 160 39.49 -17.14 12.36
CA LEU A 160 39.90 -17.94 13.49
C LEU A 160 39.88 -17.09 14.76
N ARG A 161 39.34 -17.67 15.83
CA ARG A 161 39.43 -17.11 17.17
C ARG A 161 40.69 -17.65 17.84
N ASP A 162 41.64 -16.77 18.17
CA ASP A 162 42.94 -17.15 18.73
C ASP A 162 43.59 -15.95 19.46
N GLN A 163 44.35 -16.23 20.53
CA GLN A 163 45.05 -15.22 21.33
C GLN A 163 46.18 -14.49 20.58
N LYS A 164 46.65 -15.03 19.45
CA LYS A 164 47.66 -14.39 18.61
C LYS A 164 47.16 -13.12 17.91
N PHE A 165 45.84 -12.97 17.79
CA PHE A 165 45.23 -11.82 17.14
C PHE A 165 44.97 -10.69 18.15
N SER A 166 45.16 -9.47 17.67
CA SER A 166 44.85 -8.24 18.40
C SER A 166 44.64 -7.12 17.40
N TRP A 167 44.23 -5.94 17.86
CA TRP A 167 44.18 -4.74 17.01
C TRP A 167 45.53 -4.38 16.36
N LYS A 168 46.66 -4.87 16.89
CA LYS A 168 48.00 -4.72 16.28
C LYS A 168 48.32 -5.78 15.23
N ASN A 169 47.61 -6.91 15.26
CA ASN A 169 47.81 -8.05 14.39
C ASN A 169 46.46 -8.70 14.07
N PRO A 170 45.63 -8.09 13.20
CA PRO A 170 44.30 -8.60 12.88
C PRO A 170 44.32 -9.80 11.92
N GLY A 171 45.51 -10.20 11.43
CA GLY A 171 45.68 -11.24 10.42
C GLY A 171 45.99 -10.72 9.01
N PHE A 172 46.01 -9.40 8.82
CA PHE A 172 46.39 -8.72 7.59
C PHE A 172 47.07 -7.38 7.89
N PRO A 173 47.84 -6.79 6.96
CA PRO A 173 48.50 -5.51 7.18
C PRO A 173 47.50 -4.35 7.23
N GLN A 174 47.68 -3.43 8.19
CA GLN A 174 46.94 -2.17 8.29
C GLN A 174 47.89 -1.00 8.57
N GLY A 175 47.64 0.13 7.90
CA GLY A 175 48.27 1.42 8.18
C GLY A 175 47.55 2.22 9.27
N ASP A 176 48.15 3.35 9.67
CA ASP A 176 47.59 4.23 10.71
C ASP A 176 46.34 5.00 10.28
N ASP A 177 46.12 5.08 8.97
CA ASP A 177 44.98 5.69 8.28
C ASP A 177 43.86 4.68 7.97
N HIS A 178 44.05 3.39 8.26
CA HIS A 178 42.99 2.39 8.19
C HIS A 178 42.06 2.48 9.42
N PRO A 179 40.79 2.03 9.30
CA PRO A 179 39.91 1.93 10.45
C PRO A 179 40.47 0.95 11.48
N ILE A 180 40.32 1.27 12.75
CA ILE A 180 40.63 0.35 13.84
C ILE A 180 39.70 -0.87 13.77
N VAL A 181 40.28 -2.06 13.87
CA VAL A 181 39.54 -3.33 13.98
C VAL A 181 40.06 -4.14 15.17
N GLY A 182 39.35 -5.21 15.52
CA GLY A 182 39.79 -6.08 16.61
C GLY A 182 39.59 -5.44 17.98
N VAL A 183 38.53 -4.64 18.12
CA VAL A 183 38.14 -3.94 19.34
C VAL A 183 36.72 -4.33 19.73
N SER A 184 36.51 -4.59 21.01
CA SER A 184 35.17 -4.85 21.56
C SER A 184 34.39 -3.56 21.80
N LEU A 185 33.11 -3.67 22.14
CA LEU A 185 32.31 -2.52 22.54
C LEU A 185 32.91 -1.81 23.77
N THR A 186 33.47 -2.60 24.70
CA THR A 186 34.15 -2.10 25.90
C THR A 186 35.38 -1.27 25.55
N ASP A 187 36.18 -1.73 24.58
CA ASP A 187 37.36 -1.01 24.10
C ASP A 187 36.97 0.31 23.41
N ALA A 188 35.91 0.29 22.58
CA ALA A 188 35.38 1.47 21.91
C ALA A 188 34.81 2.51 22.91
N ARG A 189 34.05 2.06 23.93
CA ARG A 189 33.55 2.93 25.01
C ARG A 189 34.67 3.54 25.84
N ALA A 190 35.74 2.78 26.12
CA ALA A 190 36.90 3.30 26.83
C ALA A 190 37.61 4.41 26.04
N TYR A 191 37.74 4.26 24.72
CA TYR A 191 38.24 5.31 23.84
C TYR A 191 37.37 6.58 23.90
N CYS A 192 36.05 6.43 23.77
CA CYS A 192 35.10 7.55 23.89
C CYS A 192 35.20 8.25 25.27
N GLN A 193 35.32 7.48 26.35
CA GLN A 193 35.44 8.01 27.70
C GLN A 193 36.75 8.80 27.88
N TRP A 194 37.87 8.26 27.40
CA TRP A 194 39.16 8.95 27.43
C TRP A 194 39.10 10.27 26.66
N LEU A 195 38.55 10.24 25.43
CA LEU A 195 38.40 11.44 24.61
C LEU A 195 37.51 12.47 25.31
N SER A 196 36.46 12.01 26.01
CA SER A 196 35.55 12.88 26.76
C SER A 196 36.25 13.58 27.93
N GLN A 197 37.08 12.84 28.67
CA GLN A 197 37.85 13.39 29.78
C GLN A 197 38.92 14.38 29.29
N ARG A 198 39.55 14.08 28.16
CA ARG A 198 40.59 14.91 27.55
C ARG A 198 40.04 16.25 27.08
N ASP A 199 38.88 16.24 26.42
CA ASP A 199 38.35 17.43 25.73
C ASP A 199 37.27 18.17 26.54
N GLY A 200 36.78 17.57 27.64
CA GLY A 200 35.73 18.18 28.48
C GLY A 200 34.33 18.19 27.85
N VAL A 201 34.11 17.37 26.81
CA VAL A 201 32.83 17.20 26.11
C VAL A 201 32.45 15.72 26.05
N ARG A 202 31.18 15.37 25.87
CA ARG A 202 30.75 13.98 25.86
C ARG A 202 30.88 13.37 24.46
N TYR A 203 31.74 12.36 24.34
CA TYR A 203 31.80 11.45 23.19
C TYR A 203 31.18 10.10 23.54
N ARG A 204 30.52 9.49 22.55
CA ARG A 204 29.90 8.17 22.63
C ARG A 204 29.87 7.50 21.26
N LEU A 205 29.38 6.27 21.22
CA LEU A 205 29.01 5.61 19.98
C LEU A 205 27.70 6.21 19.44
N PRO A 206 27.46 6.16 18.12
CA PRO A 206 26.18 6.55 17.56
C PRO A 206 25.08 5.63 18.09
N THR A 207 23.86 6.16 18.22
CA THR A 207 22.69 5.30 18.31
C THR A 207 22.43 4.68 16.95
N GLU A 208 21.69 3.58 16.92
CA GLU A 208 21.32 2.90 15.69
C GLU A 208 20.55 3.83 14.73
N ALA A 209 19.66 4.64 15.27
CA ALA A 209 18.88 5.60 14.49
C ALA A 209 19.72 6.77 13.98
N GLU A 210 20.66 7.29 14.77
CA GLU A 210 21.61 8.30 14.32
C GLU A 210 22.49 7.77 13.18
N TRP A 211 22.96 6.52 13.30
CA TRP A 211 23.78 5.89 12.28
C TRP A 211 23.00 5.75 10.97
N GLU A 212 21.77 5.23 11.00
CA GLU A 212 20.98 5.04 9.77
C GLU A 212 20.57 6.38 9.14
N LEU A 213 20.18 7.37 9.96
CA LEU A 213 19.88 8.73 9.50
C LEU A 213 21.07 9.29 8.70
N VAL A 214 22.27 9.19 9.28
CA VAL A 214 23.50 9.67 8.65
C VAL A 214 23.86 8.84 7.44
N CYS A 215 23.69 7.51 7.48
CA CYS A 215 23.97 6.63 6.35
C CYS A 215 23.10 7.01 5.15
N ARG A 216 21.79 7.13 5.35
CA ARG A 216 20.81 7.50 4.32
C ARG A 216 21.03 8.91 3.79
N ALA A 217 21.40 9.86 4.64
CA ALA A 217 21.66 11.25 4.27
C ALA A 217 20.54 11.87 3.41
N GLY A 218 19.28 11.60 3.77
CA GLY A 218 18.09 12.09 3.08
C GLY A 218 17.55 11.21 1.95
N THR A 219 18.20 10.08 1.64
CA THR A 219 17.70 9.10 0.66
C THR A 219 16.76 8.07 1.30
N THR A 220 15.84 7.52 0.50
CA THR A 220 14.97 6.38 0.87
C THR A 220 15.38 5.08 0.19
N THR A 221 16.52 5.10 -0.51
CA THR A 221 17.03 4.00 -1.32
C THR A 221 17.79 2.96 -0.48
N TRP A 222 18.19 1.84 -1.09
CA TRP A 222 18.97 0.80 -0.42
C TRP A 222 20.34 1.27 0.08
N PHE A 223 20.98 2.16 -0.69
CA PHE A 223 22.25 2.81 -0.36
C PHE A 223 22.11 4.32 -0.50
N SER A 224 23.00 5.09 0.12
CA SER A 224 23.01 6.56 0.01
C SER A 224 23.26 7.07 -1.41
N PHE A 225 23.72 6.19 -2.30
CA PHE A 225 24.03 6.46 -3.71
C PHE A 225 23.02 5.82 -4.69
N GLY A 226 21.90 5.26 -4.19
CA GLY A 226 20.81 4.73 -5.01
C GLY A 226 20.41 3.30 -4.65
N ASP A 227 19.55 2.70 -5.49
CA ASP A 227 19.03 1.34 -5.30
C ASP A 227 19.88 0.25 -5.98
N VAL A 228 20.93 0.63 -6.70
CA VAL A 228 21.75 -0.30 -7.50
C VAL A 228 23.21 -0.19 -7.09
N ALA A 229 23.76 -1.25 -6.49
CA ALA A 229 25.19 -1.35 -6.17
C ALA A 229 26.04 -1.82 -7.36
N LYS A 230 25.50 -2.74 -8.17
CA LYS A 230 26.22 -3.35 -9.30
C LYS A 230 26.86 -2.32 -10.23
N GLY A 231 28.16 -2.47 -10.49
CA GLY A 231 28.93 -1.61 -11.38
C GLY A 231 29.33 -0.23 -10.84
N VAL A 232 28.80 0.22 -9.70
CA VAL A 232 29.13 1.54 -9.12
C VAL A 232 29.74 1.44 -7.71
N VAL A 233 29.56 0.29 -7.05
CA VAL A 233 29.91 0.10 -5.65
C VAL A 233 31.38 0.38 -5.30
N HIS A 234 32.30 0.04 -6.20
CA HIS A 234 33.75 0.27 -6.06
C HIS A 234 34.13 1.77 -5.89
N GLU A 235 33.26 2.70 -6.30
CA GLU A 235 33.46 4.13 -6.09
C GLU A 235 32.92 4.60 -4.72
N HIS A 236 32.03 3.83 -4.10
CA HIS A 236 31.20 4.26 -2.97
C HIS A 236 31.41 3.47 -1.67
N ALA A 237 31.96 2.26 -1.73
CA ALA A 237 32.01 1.35 -0.60
C ALA A 237 33.13 0.32 -0.73
N ASN A 238 33.77 -0.01 0.41
CA ASN A 238 34.71 -1.13 0.51
C ASN A 238 33.96 -2.43 0.86
N LEU A 239 33.72 -3.28 -0.11
CA LEU A 239 32.93 -4.50 0.03
C LEU A 239 33.70 -5.69 -0.50
N GLY A 240 33.23 -6.89 -0.19
CA GLY A 240 33.77 -8.09 -0.79
C GLY A 240 33.63 -7.99 -2.32
N ASN A 241 34.76 -8.04 -3.02
CA ASN A 241 34.81 -7.78 -4.47
C ASN A 241 35.79 -8.74 -5.19
N VAL A 242 36.14 -8.39 -6.42
CA VAL A 242 37.08 -9.15 -7.25
C VAL A 242 38.49 -9.28 -6.65
N GLU A 243 38.97 -8.32 -5.85
CA GLU A 243 40.28 -8.39 -5.19
C GLU A 243 40.30 -9.46 -4.09
N LEU A 244 39.22 -9.55 -3.30
CA LEU A 244 39.06 -10.61 -2.29
C LEU A 244 39.05 -11.99 -2.95
N GLU A 245 38.35 -12.15 -4.07
CA GLU A 245 38.30 -13.42 -4.82
C GLU A 245 39.66 -13.78 -5.45
N ARG A 246 40.39 -12.79 -5.99
CA ARG A 246 41.76 -12.96 -6.49
C ARG A 246 42.75 -13.35 -5.39
N HIS A 247 42.60 -12.78 -4.21
CA HIS A 247 43.44 -13.07 -3.06
C HIS A 247 43.10 -14.44 -2.44
N ARG A 248 41.81 -14.78 -2.38
CA ARG A 248 41.28 -15.99 -1.77
C ARG A 248 40.18 -16.57 -2.65
N LYS A 249 40.56 -17.57 -3.45
CA LYS A 249 39.63 -18.26 -4.35
C LYS A 249 38.43 -18.83 -3.57
N HIS A 250 37.23 -18.59 -4.08
CA HIS A 250 35.92 -18.92 -3.52
C HIS A 250 35.53 -18.14 -2.25
N ALA A 251 36.25 -17.08 -1.86
CA ALA A 251 35.80 -16.19 -0.79
C ALA A 251 34.52 -15.45 -1.20
N ALA A 252 34.41 -15.05 -2.47
CA ALA A 252 33.21 -14.41 -3.01
C ALA A 252 32.04 -15.39 -3.19
N GLU A 253 32.34 -16.63 -3.60
CA GLU A 253 31.34 -17.70 -3.71
C GLU A 253 30.71 -18.08 -2.36
N ARG A 254 31.39 -17.87 -1.22
CA ARG A 254 30.81 -18.10 0.12
C ARG A 254 29.95 -16.95 0.63
N GLN A 255 30.25 -15.75 0.16
CA GLN A 255 29.63 -14.50 0.59
C GLN A 255 28.45 -14.10 -0.32
N TRP A 256 28.21 -14.87 -1.40
CA TRP A 256 27.14 -14.64 -2.40
C TRP A 256 27.17 -13.21 -2.91
N LEU A 257 28.38 -12.74 -3.18
CA LEU A 257 28.67 -11.36 -3.54
C LEU A 257 28.13 -11.01 -4.93
N LEU A 258 28.21 -9.73 -5.24
CA LEU A 258 28.02 -9.14 -6.56
C LEU A 258 28.68 -9.95 -7.68
N ASP A 259 28.30 -9.65 -8.92
CA ASP A 259 28.83 -10.22 -10.16
C ASP A 259 30.34 -9.91 -10.32
N TRP A 260 31.17 -10.65 -9.57
CA TRP A 260 32.60 -10.41 -9.37
C TRP A 260 33.42 -10.63 -10.64
N GLU A 261 32.86 -11.29 -11.65
CA GLU A 261 33.48 -11.41 -12.97
C GLU A 261 33.48 -10.09 -13.74
N HIS A 262 32.51 -9.20 -13.46
CA HIS A 262 32.26 -7.99 -14.25
C HIS A 262 32.43 -6.69 -13.47
N ASP A 263 32.47 -6.73 -12.14
CA ASP A 263 32.62 -5.52 -11.33
C ASP A 263 34.08 -5.00 -11.30
N PRO A 264 34.29 -3.67 -11.35
CA PRO A 264 35.63 -3.08 -11.26
C PRO A 264 36.29 -3.31 -9.89
N SER A 265 37.63 -3.29 -9.89
CA SER A 265 38.44 -3.36 -8.67
C SER A 265 38.52 -2.00 -7.97
N ASP A 266 38.44 -1.99 -6.64
CA ASP A 266 38.75 -0.83 -5.78
C ASP A 266 40.20 -0.80 -5.30
N GLY A 267 40.99 -1.86 -5.57
CA GLY A 267 42.38 -1.99 -5.16
C GLY A 267 42.61 -2.42 -3.71
N HIS A 268 41.56 -2.77 -2.95
CA HIS A 268 41.65 -3.14 -1.54
C HIS A 268 41.10 -4.56 -1.29
N VAL A 269 41.94 -5.44 -0.73
CA VAL A 269 41.54 -6.81 -0.35
C VAL A 269 40.86 -6.86 1.03
N PHE A 270 41.31 -6.00 1.94
CA PHE A 270 40.88 -5.93 3.35
C PHE A 270 40.32 -4.53 3.64
N THR A 271 40.59 -3.96 4.81
CA THR A 271 40.25 -2.56 5.07
C THR A 271 40.99 -1.63 4.11
N ALA A 272 40.32 -0.53 3.75
CA ALA A 272 40.91 0.58 3.02
C ALA A 272 41.24 1.72 4.00
N PRO A 273 42.16 2.64 3.66
CA PRO A 273 42.29 3.89 4.38
C PRO A 273 40.94 4.60 4.47
N VAL A 274 40.63 5.18 5.63
CA VAL A 274 39.35 5.87 5.83
C VAL A 274 39.19 7.05 4.87
N GLY A 275 37.99 7.27 4.36
CA GLY A 275 37.66 8.33 3.42
C GLY A 275 38.09 8.07 1.98
N SER A 276 38.45 6.83 1.62
CA SER A 276 38.87 6.46 0.26
C SER A 276 37.73 6.48 -0.76
N TYR A 277 36.48 6.30 -0.30
CA TYR A 277 35.31 6.19 -1.16
C TYR A 277 34.50 7.50 -1.20
N ALA A 278 33.63 7.60 -2.20
CA ALA A 278 32.75 8.74 -2.38
C ALA A 278 31.86 8.93 -1.14
N ARG A 279 31.88 10.15 -0.61
CA ARG A 279 31.07 10.55 0.54
C ARG A 279 29.60 10.60 0.18
N ASN A 280 28.75 10.31 1.16
CA ASN A 280 27.31 10.45 1.01
C ASN A 280 26.90 11.95 0.86
N PRO A 281 25.61 12.26 0.56
CA PRO A 281 25.14 13.63 0.39
C PRO A 281 25.41 14.60 1.54
N TRP A 282 25.68 14.12 2.75
CA TRP A 282 26.03 14.93 3.92
C TRP A 282 27.54 15.06 4.17
N GLY A 283 28.36 14.48 3.29
CA GLY A 283 29.81 14.56 3.34
C GLY A 283 30.45 13.55 4.29
N ILE A 284 29.74 12.50 4.68
CA ILE A 284 30.26 11.42 5.53
C ILE A 284 30.78 10.28 4.67
N ALA A 285 31.94 9.75 5.01
CA ALA A 285 32.55 8.63 4.30
C ALA A 285 32.27 7.28 5.00
N ASP A 286 32.50 6.22 4.24
CA ASP A 286 32.56 4.83 4.73
C ASP A 286 31.27 4.39 5.45
N MET A 287 30.11 4.91 5.03
CA MET A 287 28.80 4.50 5.58
C MET A 287 28.32 3.15 5.04
N HIS A 288 29.03 2.60 4.05
CA HIS A 288 28.75 1.34 3.39
C HIS A 288 30.05 0.54 3.28
N GLY A 289 30.17 -0.55 4.04
CA GLY A 289 31.34 -1.43 4.04
C GLY A 289 32.51 -0.92 4.89
N ASN A 290 33.72 -1.31 4.49
CA ASN A 290 34.98 -1.15 5.22
C ASN A 290 35.02 -1.95 6.52
N VAL A 291 34.31 -1.53 7.56
CA VAL A 291 34.18 -2.27 8.82
C VAL A 291 32.77 -2.14 9.38
N TRP A 292 32.29 -3.20 10.03
CA TRP A 292 31.09 -3.09 10.85
C TRP A 292 31.33 -2.10 11.97
N GLU A 293 30.34 -1.30 12.30
CA GLU A 293 30.49 -0.26 13.30
C GLU A 293 29.58 -0.47 14.49
N TRP A 294 30.17 -0.40 15.67
CA TRP A 294 29.44 -0.41 16.94
C TRP A 294 28.45 0.75 17.08
N CYS A 295 27.19 0.41 17.35
CA CYS A 295 26.19 1.32 17.88
C CYS A 295 26.04 1.12 19.40
N GLU A 296 25.51 2.12 20.08
CA GLU A 296 25.26 2.07 21.52
C GLU A 296 24.11 1.10 21.90
N ASP A 297 23.17 0.89 20.99
CA ASP A 297 21.95 0.12 21.18
C ASP A 297 22.21 -1.37 21.49
N LEU A 298 21.46 -1.91 22.45
CA LEU A 298 21.27 -3.34 22.63
C LEU A 298 20.52 -3.94 21.43
N TRP A 299 20.91 -5.15 21.07
CA TRP A 299 20.22 -5.90 20.03
C TRP A 299 18.91 -6.51 20.56
N LEU A 300 17.84 -6.27 19.80
CA LEU A 300 16.57 -6.98 19.93
C LEU A 300 15.96 -7.13 18.53
N ASP A 301 15.78 -8.37 18.07
CA ASP A 301 15.29 -8.71 16.72
C ASP A 301 13.82 -8.31 16.49
N THR A 302 13.07 -8.04 17.57
CA THR A 302 11.68 -7.58 17.52
C THR A 302 11.50 -6.09 17.76
N VAL A 303 12.56 -5.29 17.97
CA VAL A 303 12.38 -3.89 18.39
C VAL A 303 11.59 -3.07 17.37
N TYR A 304 11.80 -3.29 16.07
CA TYR A 304 11.00 -2.60 15.04
C TYR A 304 9.54 -3.06 15.03
N LYS A 305 9.25 -4.28 15.51
CA LYS A 305 7.89 -4.80 15.56
C LYS A 305 7.03 -4.07 16.60
N ASP A 306 7.62 -3.35 17.55
CA ASP A 306 6.89 -2.48 18.47
C ASP A 306 6.19 -1.31 17.74
N TYR A 307 6.65 -0.98 16.52
CA TYR A 307 6.01 0.00 15.64
C TYR A 307 4.95 -0.61 14.71
N THR A 308 4.76 -1.93 14.75
CA THR A 308 3.67 -2.64 14.04
C THR A 308 2.35 -2.43 14.78
N ARG A 309 1.26 -2.15 14.04
CA ARG A 309 -0.09 -1.96 14.62
C ARG A 309 -0.58 -3.16 15.44
N PRO A 310 -1.14 -2.94 16.64
CA PRO A 310 -2.01 -3.92 17.30
C PRO A 310 -3.49 -3.85 16.84
N ARG A 311 -4.03 -2.67 16.46
CA ARG A 311 -5.45 -2.46 16.06
C ARG A 311 -5.63 -1.29 15.06
N TYR A 312 -6.79 -1.28 14.38
CA TYR A 312 -7.10 -0.35 13.27
C TYR A 312 -7.34 1.12 13.69
N ASP A 313 -7.60 1.37 14.97
CA ASP A 313 -8.16 2.60 15.52
C ASP A 313 -7.22 3.40 16.45
N GLN A 314 -5.93 3.05 16.51
CA GLN A 314 -4.91 3.83 17.23
C GLN A 314 -3.86 4.38 16.26
N PRO A 315 -3.41 5.63 16.42
CA PRO A 315 -2.33 6.19 15.60
C PRO A 315 -1.05 5.36 15.78
N CYS A 316 -0.28 5.14 14.69
CA CYS A 316 1.01 4.47 14.79
C CYS A 316 1.97 5.27 15.68
N GLY A 317 2.74 4.57 16.51
CA GLY A 317 3.86 5.20 17.21
C GLY A 317 4.93 5.62 16.20
N VAL A 318 5.34 6.88 16.24
CA VAL A 318 6.62 7.33 15.66
C VAL A 318 7.71 7.08 16.70
N ALA A 319 8.91 6.73 16.24
CA ALA A 319 10.07 6.66 17.12
C ALA A 319 10.65 8.06 17.31
N VAL A 320 11.00 8.44 18.54
CA VAL A 320 11.61 9.75 18.84
C VAL A 320 12.85 9.52 19.68
N ASP A 321 14.00 9.92 19.14
CA ASP A 321 15.34 9.66 19.67
C ASP A 321 15.47 8.22 20.21
N PRO A 322 15.11 7.18 19.42
CA PRO A 322 15.06 5.82 19.92
C PRO A 322 16.47 5.32 20.25
N VAL A 323 16.60 4.75 21.45
CA VAL A 323 17.80 4.04 21.88
C VAL A 323 17.40 2.84 22.73
N ASN A 324 17.78 1.64 22.33
CA ASN A 324 17.53 0.44 23.13
C ASN A 324 18.64 0.25 24.19
N ARG A 325 18.39 0.60 25.46
CA ARG A 325 19.35 0.41 26.56
C ARG A 325 18.97 -0.66 27.58
N ASP A 326 17.71 -1.06 27.61
CA ASP A 326 17.16 -1.83 28.74
C ASP A 326 16.48 -3.15 28.32
N ARG A 327 16.40 -3.45 27.02
CA ARG A 327 15.72 -4.65 26.49
C ARG A 327 16.67 -5.52 25.66
N PRO A 328 17.54 -6.34 26.29
CA PRO A 328 18.40 -7.28 25.59
C PRO A 328 17.61 -8.47 25.03
N GLN A 329 18.07 -9.07 23.92
CA GLN A 329 17.49 -10.28 23.33
C GLN A 329 17.41 -11.46 24.31
N THR A 330 18.41 -11.61 25.17
CA THR A 330 18.52 -12.71 26.13
C THR A 330 19.05 -12.21 27.47
N THR A 331 18.80 -12.95 28.54
CA THR A 331 19.35 -12.63 29.87
C THR A 331 20.82 -12.97 30.04
N ASN A 332 21.41 -13.70 29.08
CA ASN A 332 22.72 -14.33 29.25
C ASN A 332 23.80 -13.79 28.29
N ASN A 333 23.41 -13.09 27.22
CA ASN A 333 24.33 -12.50 26.24
C ASN A 333 24.03 -11.02 26.03
N ASP A 334 25.07 -10.19 26.12
CA ASP A 334 25.03 -8.74 25.95
C ASP A 334 25.28 -8.38 24.47
N PHE A 335 24.31 -8.70 23.62
CA PHE A 335 24.39 -8.38 22.19
C PHE A 335 24.06 -6.91 21.94
N HIS A 336 24.89 -6.27 21.14
CA HIS A 336 24.72 -4.89 20.68
C HIS A 336 24.59 -4.83 19.16
N VAL A 337 24.05 -3.72 18.67
CA VAL A 337 23.83 -3.51 17.24
C VAL A 337 25.14 -3.08 16.58
N ILE A 338 25.47 -3.72 15.46
CA ILE A 338 26.46 -3.23 14.51
C ILE A 338 25.81 -2.95 13.15
N ARG A 339 26.30 -1.93 12.43
CA ARG A 339 25.80 -1.49 11.11
C ARG A 339 26.92 -1.27 10.10
N GLY A 340 26.56 -1.14 8.82
CA GLY A 340 27.48 -0.76 7.73
C GLY A 340 28.05 -1.93 6.93
N GLY A 341 28.21 -3.10 7.53
CA GLY A 341 28.94 -4.21 6.90
C GLY A 341 30.44 -3.95 6.78
N CYS A 342 31.20 -4.86 6.16
CA CYS A 342 32.65 -4.73 6.08
C CYS A 342 33.22 -5.12 4.71
N TRP A 343 34.54 -4.96 4.56
CA TRP A 343 35.34 -5.36 3.38
C TRP A 343 35.15 -6.82 2.94
N TYR A 344 34.63 -7.70 3.80
CA TYR A 344 34.37 -9.09 3.45
C TYR A 344 32.94 -9.32 2.91
N ASN A 345 32.02 -8.38 3.14
CA ASN A 345 30.58 -8.55 2.96
C ASN A 345 30.04 -8.17 1.59
N GLY A 346 28.90 -8.78 1.24
CA GLY A 346 28.10 -8.43 0.06
C GLY A 346 27.18 -7.24 0.26
N ASP A 347 26.67 -6.73 -0.85
CA ASP A 347 25.81 -5.54 -0.92
C ASP A 347 24.58 -5.62 0.00
N LEU A 348 23.93 -6.78 0.11
CA LEU A 348 22.70 -6.98 0.88
C LEU A 348 22.84 -6.57 2.37
N ILE A 349 23.97 -6.87 3.01
CA ILE A 349 24.19 -6.59 4.44
C ILE A 349 24.91 -5.25 4.69
N CYS A 350 25.17 -4.51 3.62
CA CYS A 350 25.81 -3.20 3.65
C CYS A 350 24.85 -2.06 3.28
N ARG A 351 23.56 -2.37 3.11
CA ARG A 351 22.47 -1.41 2.93
C ARG A 351 22.33 -0.48 4.13
N SER A 352 21.68 0.67 3.92
CA SER A 352 21.45 1.65 4.99
C SER A 352 20.65 1.09 6.18
N SER A 353 19.68 0.20 5.93
CA SER A 353 18.86 -0.41 7.00
C SER A 353 19.48 -1.66 7.62
N ALA A 354 20.58 -2.18 7.06
CA ALA A 354 21.13 -3.46 7.49
C ALA A 354 21.67 -3.37 8.92
N ARG A 355 21.29 -4.37 9.72
CA ARG A 355 21.63 -4.45 11.14
C ARG A 355 21.88 -5.89 11.55
N THR A 356 22.88 -6.09 12.41
CA THR A 356 23.12 -7.41 13.00
C THR A 356 23.55 -7.30 14.46
N ALA A 357 23.45 -8.43 15.16
CA ALA A 357 23.88 -8.57 16.55
C ALA A 357 25.38 -8.89 16.61
N TRP A 358 26.10 -8.29 17.55
CA TRP A 358 27.44 -8.69 17.92
C TRP A 358 27.63 -8.63 19.44
N ASP A 359 28.35 -9.59 20.00
CA ASP A 359 28.52 -9.71 21.45
C ASP A 359 29.46 -8.60 21.96
N ALA A 360 29.07 -7.89 23.02
CA ALA A 360 29.77 -6.71 23.53
C ALA A 360 31.25 -6.95 23.83
N ASP A 361 31.60 -8.16 24.26
CA ASP A 361 32.97 -8.54 24.63
C ASP A 361 33.78 -9.10 23.45
N ASP A 362 33.14 -9.36 22.31
CA ASP A 362 33.81 -9.95 21.15
C ASP A 362 34.49 -8.90 20.27
N ALA A 363 35.78 -9.12 20.01
CA ALA A 363 36.58 -8.37 19.06
C ALA A 363 36.76 -9.16 17.75
N ALA A 364 36.66 -8.49 16.60
CA ALA A 364 36.87 -9.12 15.29
C ALA A 364 37.60 -8.20 14.30
N CYS A 365 38.37 -8.79 13.39
CA CYS A 365 39.17 -8.08 12.37
C CYS A 365 38.34 -7.34 11.30
N TYR A 366 37.02 -7.35 11.42
CA TYR A 366 36.07 -6.64 10.56
C TYR A 366 35.08 -5.77 11.36
N VAL A 367 35.25 -5.65 12.68
CA VAL A 367 34.44 -4.80 13.56
C VAL A 367 35.31 -3.66 14.09
N GLY A 368 34.87 -2.43 13.82
CA GLY A 368 35.43 -1.17 14.28
C GLY A 368 34.35 -0.26 14.84
N PHE A 369 34.59 1.05 14.85
CA PHE A 369 33.61 2.02 15.32
C PHE A 369 33.90 3.45 14.83
N ARG A 370 32.85 4.26 14.78
CA ARG A 370 32.92 5.72 14.71
C ARG A 370 32.33 6.34 15.96
N ILE A 371 32.58 7.63 16.15
CA ILE A 371 32.19 8.34 17.38
C ILE A 371 31.27 9.52 17.07
N VAL A 372 30.39 9.78 18.03
CA VAL A 372 29.52 10.96 18.11
C VAL A 372 29.98 11.82 19.27
N ARG A 373 30.02 13.14 19.07
CA ARG A 373 30.12 14.15 20.13
C ARG A 373 28.76 14.80 20.30
N GLU A 374 28.27 14.83 21.54
CA GLU A 374 26.99 15.49 21.83
C GLU A 374 27.07 16.98 21.55
N ALA A 375 26.04 17.53 20.89
CA ALA A 375 25.87 18.96 20.77
C ALA A 375 24.98 19.46 21.91
N ASP A 376 25.11 20.74 22.27
CA ASP A 376 24.11 21.38 23.10
C ASP A 376 22.77 21.36 22.34
N PRO A 377 21.66 20.85 22.90
CA PRO A 377 20.36 20.90 22.25
C PRO A 377 19.92 22.32 21.86
N ALA A 378 20.48 23.37 22.46
CA ALA A 378 20.23 24.76 22.06
C ALA A 378 20.96 25.18 20.77
N THR A 379 21.90 24.37 20.26
CA THR A 379 22.66 24.64 19.03
C THR A 379 21.74 24.70 17.80
N SER A 380 20.71 23.85 17.78
CA SER A 380 19.57 23.97 16.87
C SER A 380 18.32 23.37 17.49
N THR A 381 17.19 24.05 17.31
CA THR A 381 15.85 23.58 17.68
C THR A 381 15.02 23.16 16.47
N THR A 382 15.49 23.35 15.24
CA THR A 382 14.67 23.25 14.03
C THR A 382 13.94 21.92 13.87
N VAL A 383 14.62 20.79 14.11
CA VAL A 383 13.99 19.46 13.99
C VAL A 383 12.99 19.19 15.11
N ARG A 384 13.30 19.62 16.34
CA ARG A 384 12.37 19.52 17.47
C ARG A 384 11.15 20.41 17.30
N ASP A 385 11.32 21.64 16.83
CA ASP A 385 10.24 22.56 16.53
C ASP A 385 9.35 21.97 15.40
N ALA A 386 9.95 21.32 14.40
CA ALA A 386 9.22 20.61 13.34
C ALA A 386 8.43 19.40 13.88
N TYR A 387 9.03 18.60 14.78
CA TYR A 387 8.34 17.51 15.46
C TYR A 387 7.16 18.02 16.27
N GLU A 388 7.36 19.05 17.11
CA GLU A 388 6.30 19.66 17.92
C GLU A 388 5.18 20.26 17.04
N ALA A 389 5.53 20.87 15.90
CA ALA A 389 4.57 21.37 14.93
C ALA A 389 3.75 20.25 14.28
N GLU A 390 4.37 19.12 13.93
CA GLU A 390 3.65 17.93 13.42
C GLU A 390 2.70 17.37 14.49
N GLN A 391 3.15 17.25 15.75
CA GLN A 391 2.29 16.80 16.85
C GLN A 391 1.12 17.76 17.12
N ALA A 392 1.36 19.07 17.07
CA ALA A 392 0.32 20.08 17.23
C ALA A 392 -0.69 20.05 16.07
N ALA A 393 -0.24 19.81 14.84
CA ALA A 393 -1.11 19.64 13.69
C ALA A 393 -2.00 18.39 13.83
N ILE A 394 -1.43 17.26 14.24
CA ILE A 394 -2.17 16.02 14.53
C ILE A 394 -3.24 16.27 15.58
N ALA A 395 -2.88 16.87 16.72
CA ALA A 395 -3.81 17.18 17.80
C ALA A 395 -4.94 18.12 17.33
N ALA A 396 -4.64 19.10 16.48
CA ALA A 396 -5.63 20.01 15.90
C ALA A 396 -6.58 19.29 14.94
N ILE A 397 -6.08 18.35 14.13
CA ILE A 397 -6.89 17.52 13.24
C ILE A 397 -7.85 16.63 14.04
N GLU A 398 -7.35 15.97 15.09
CA GLU A 398 -8.18 15.15 15.97
C GLU A 398 -9.24 15.99 16.71
N ALA A 399 -8.87 17.18 17.20
CA ALA A 399 -9.79 18.12 17.82
C ALA A 399 -10.89 18.61 16.86
N ALA A 400 -10.58 18.72 15.55
CA ALA A 400 -11.55 19.03 14.49
C ALA A 400 -12.40 17.81 14.06
N GLY A 401 -12.29 16.67 14.75
CA GLY A 401 -13.03 15.44 14.47
C GLY A 401 -12.42 14.58 13.36
N GLY A 402 -11.21 14.90 12.91
CA GLY A 402 -10.45 14.08 11.99
C GLY A 402 -9.89 12.82 12.65
N LYS A 403 -9.73 11.76 11.87
CA LYS A 403 -9.11 10.51 12.30
C LYS A 403 -7.94 10.19 11.41
N LEU A 404 -6.78 9.97 12.04
CA LEU A 404 -5.56 9.60 11.34
C LEU A 404 -5.40 8.09 11.32
N PHE A 405 -4.99 7.57 10.18
CA PHE A 405 -4.66 6.17 9.97
C PHE A 405 -3.35 6.12 9.21
N SER A 406 -2.30 5.52 9.77
CA SER A 406 -1.07 5.27 9.00
C SER A 406 -0.71 3.79 9.02
N SER A 407 -0.01 3.33 7.99
CA SER A 407 0.75 2.08 8.06
C SER A 407 2.17 2.43 8.46
N HIS A 408 2.53 2.16 9.72
CA HIS A 408 3.86 2.42 10.31
C HIS A 408 4.35 3.89 10.18
N GLY A 409 3.43 4.84 10.02
CA GLY A 409 3.74 6.27 9.83
C GLY A 409 4.04 6.71 8.38
N ILE A 410 4.17 5.79 7.42
CA ILE A 410 4.69 6.08 6.06
C ILE A 410 3.58 6.44 5.05
N ASP A 411 2.41 5.81 5.18
CA ASP A 411 1.24 6.02 4.30
C ASP A 411 0.07 6.56 5.12
N LEU A 412 0.10 7.88 5.36
CA LEU A 412 -0.88 8.55 6.21
C LEU A 412 -2.18 8.81 5.44
N GLU A 413 -3.26 8.31 6.00
CA GLU A 413 -4.64 8.56 5.63
C GLU A 413 -5.32 9.43 6.69
N VAL A 414 -5.96 10.51 6.28
CA VAL A 414 -6.82 11.30 7.16
C VAL A 414 -8.27 11.17 6.71
N ARG A 415 -9.14 10.82 7.66
CA ARG A 415 -10.60 10.80 7.47
C ARG A 415 -11.24 11.95 8.21
N LEU A 416 -11.85 12.86 7.47
CA LEU A 416 -12.66 13.95 7.97
C LEU A 416 -14.14 13.59 7.74
N GLU A 417 -14.73 12.82 8.64
CA GLU A 417 -16.12 12.34 8.51
C GLU A 417 -16.92 12.69 9.77
N GLY A 418 -17.92 13.57 9.66
CA GLY A 418 -18.73 13.92 10.83
C GLY A 418 -19.67 15.11 10.65
N SER A 419 -20.28 15.53 11.75
CA SER A 419 -21.20 16.67 11.82
C SER A 419 -20.54 18.00 12.24
N SER A 420 -19.23 17.99 12.52
CA SER A 420 -18.51 19.11 13.14
C SER A 420 -17.07 19.26 12.62
N VAL A 421 -16.87 19.08 11.31
CA VAL A 421 -15.54 19.28 10.70
C VAL A 421 -15.41 20.74 10.29
N ASP A 422 -14.45 21.44 10.89
CA ASP A 422 -14.06 22.80 10.53
C ASP A 422 -13.04 22.77 9.37
N GLU A 423 -13.24 23.58 8.33
CA GLU A 423 -12.34 23.66 7.18
C GLU A 423 -10.95 24.25 7.52
N THR A 424 -10.79 24.92 8.68
CA THR A 424 -9.46 25.32 9.17
C THR A 424 -8.51 24.12 9.35
N VAL A 425 -9.06 22.90 9.46
CA VAL A 425 -8.28 21.66 9.49
C VAL A 425 -7.41 21.46 8.25
N PHE A 426 -7.81 21.98 7.08
CA PHE A 426 -7.06 21.80 5.84
C PHE A 426 -5.69 22.49 5.87
N GLU A 427 -5.54 23.56 6.66
CA GLU A 427 -4.24 24.20 6.89
C GLU A 427 -3.32 23.32 7.76
N GLN A 428 -3.89 22.51 8.65
CA GLN A 428 -3.12 21.56 9.46
C GLN A 428 -2.71 20.33 8.64
N LEU A 429 -3.54 19.89 7.70
CA LEU A 429 -3.19 18.80 6.77
C LEU A 429 -1.93 19.11 5.96
N ALA A 430 -1.73 20.37 5.56
CA ALA A 430 -0.53 20.79 4.82
C ALA A 430 0.77 20.67 5.64
N LYS A 431 0.67 20.50 6.96
CA LYS A 431 1.82 20.28 7.85
C LYS A 431 2.18 18.81 8.03
N LEU A 432 1.43 17.89 7.40
CA LEU A 432 1.67 16.45 7.45
C LEU A 432 2.41 16.00 6.18
N PRO A 433 3.74 15.81 6.23
CA PRO A 433 4.54 15.55 5.03
C PRO A 433 4.25 14.19 4.36
N ASP A 434 3.69 13.23 5.10
CA ASP A 434 3.40 11.88 4.60
C ASP A 434 1.91 11.68 4.26
N LEU A 435 1.11 12.75 4.20
CA LEU A 435 -0.32 12.65 3.86
C LEU A 435 -0.50 12.20 2.40
N GLN A 436 -0.74 10.91 2.21
CA GLN A 436 -0.95 10.30 0.89
C GLN A 436 -2.43 10.10 0.56
N ARG A 437 -3.29 9.95 1.57
CA ARG A 437 -4.71 9.64 1.37
C ARG A 437 -5.59 10.58 2.19
N LEU A 438 -6.59 11.17 1.54
CA LEU A 438 -7.53 12.06 2.20
C LEU A 438 -8.95 11.66 1.84
N ARG A 439 -9.77 11.44 2.87
CA ARG A 439 -11.17 11.09 2.74
C ARG A 439 -12.03 12.08 3.51
N ILE A 440 -12.99 12.72 2.84
CA ILE A 440 -13.72 13.88 3.38
C ILE A 440 -15.22 13.69 3.18
N GLY A 441 -16.04 13.94 4.20
CA GLY A 441 -17.50 13.96 4.08
C GLY A 441 -18.20 14.58 5.30
N TRP A 442 -19.38 15.16 5.08
CA TRP A 442 -20.19 15.77 6.14
C TRP A 442 -21.54 15.08 6.33
N ARG A 443 -21.99 15.06 7.59
CA ARG A 443 -23.31 14.53 7.96
C ARG A 443 -24.35 15.61 8.28
N GLY A 444 -23.96 16.89 8.28
CA GLY A 444 -24.85 18.03 8.54
C GLY A 444 -25.63 18.44 7.28
N ARG A 445 -26.91 18.80 7.43
CA ARG A 445 -27.77 19.21 6.29
C ARG A 445 -27.26 20.45 5.55
N ASP A 446 -26.60 21.36 6.25
CA ASP A 446 -26.15 22.65 5.72
C ASP A 446 -24.62 22.76 5.56
N ALA A 447 -23.87 21.71 5.91
CA ALA A 447 -22.43 21.69 5.72
C ALA A 447 -22.10 21.59 4.23
N ARG A 448 -21.19 22.44 3.74
CA ARG A 448 -20.79 22.56 2.32
C ARG A 448 -19.33 22.93 2.23
N LEU A 449 -18.67 22.48 1.17
CA LEU A 449 -17.25 22.67 0.96
C LEU A 449 -17.11 24.03 0.33
N SER A 450 -16.36 24.91 0.97
CA SER A 450 -16.05 26.20 0.37
C SER A 450 -15.01 26.01 -0.75
N GLN A 451 -15.03 26.93 -1.72
CA GLN A 451 -13.97 26.98 -2.73
C GLN A 451 -12.58 27.17 -2.08
N GLN A 452 -12.50 27.92 -0.98
CA GLN A 452 -11.26 28.11 -0.23
C GLN A 452 -10.75 26.80 0.39
N GLY A 453 -11.66 25.96 0.90
CA GLY A 453 -11.35 24.63 1.41
C GLY A 453 -10.85 23.70 0.30
N LEU A 454 -11.50 23.70 -0.86
CA LEU A 454 -11.06 22.96 -2.04
C LEU A 454 -9.68 23.42 -2.53
N ASP A 455 -9.44 24.74 -2.55
CA ASP A 455 -8.13 25.33 -2.86
C ASP A 455 -7.05 24.90 -1.86
N ALA A 456 -7.39 24.74 -0.57
CA ALA A 456 -6.47 24.25 0.45
C ALA A 456 -6.11 22.77 0.21
N ILE A 457 -7.11 21.94 -0.10
CA ILE A 457 -6.89 20.53 -0.49
C ILE A 457 -5.99 20.44 -1.72
N ALA A 458 -6.19 21.31 -2.71
CA ALA A 458 -5.40 21.36 -3.94
C ALA A 458 -3.92 21.77 -3.74
N ARG A 459 -3.53 22.23 -2.54
CA ARG A 459 -2.14 22.54 -2.17
C ARG A 459 -1.45 21.41 -1.39
N LEU A 460 -2.16 20.32 -1.09
CA LEU A 460 -1.60 19.20 -0.34
C LEU A 460 -0.64 18.39 -1.22
N HIS A 461 0.55 18.13 -0.71
CA HIS A 461 1.57 17.30 -1.36
C HIS A 461 2.28 16.44 -0.32
N PRO A 462 2.52 15.14 -0.57
CA PRO A 462 2.29 14.37 -1.79
C PRO A 462 0.99 13.52 -1.77
N LEU A 463 -0.17 14.14 -2.04
CA LEU A 463 -1.46 13.44 -2.03
C LEU A 463 -1.64 12.52 -3.25
N ARG A 464 -1.89 11.22 -3.01
CA ARG A 464 -2.11 10.18 -4.04
C ARG A 464 -3.57 9.74 -4.18
N THR A 465 -4.34 9.78 -3.10
CA THR A 465 -5.76 9.41 -3.10
C THR A 465 -6.60 10.51 -2.48
N LEU A 466 -7.65 10.91 -3.19
CA LEU A 466 -8.66 11.85 -2.71
C LEU A 466 -10.05 11.22 -2.89
N GLU A 467 -10.71 10.96 -1.77
CA GLU A 467 -12.07 10.43 -1.74
C GLU A 467 -13.03 11.45 -1.12
N PHE A 468 -13.99 11.87 -1.91
CA PHE A 468 -15.11 12.65 -1.44
C PHE A 468 -16.27 11.71 -1.07
N ASN A 469 -16.85 11.92 0.11
CA ASN A 469 -18.07 11.29 0.59
C ASN A 469 -19.20 12.31 0.65
N SER A 470 -20.38 11.86 1.06
CA SER A 470 -21.60 12.67 1.01
C SER A 470 -21.55 13.96 1.83
N GLY A 471 -22.43 14.89 1.44
CA GLY A 471 -22.71 16.14 2.13
C GLY A 471 -21.88 17.33 1.66
N LEU A 472 -21.02 17.21 0.65
CA LEU A 472 -20.04 18.27 0.35
C LEU A 472 -20.53 19.40 -0.58
N GLY A 473 -21.53 19.14 -1.43
CA GLY A 473 -22.05 20.10 -2.42
C GLY A 473 -21.02 20.50 -3.49
N LEU A 474 -20.37 19.49 -4.08
CA LEU A 474 -19.25 19.66 -5.03
C LEU A 474 -19.70 20.23 -6.38
N GLU A 475 -20.97 20.08 -6.73
CA GLU A 475 -21.58 20.48 -7.99
C GLU A 475 -21.59 22.00 -8.25
N THR A 476 -21.19 22.80 -7.25
CA THR A 476 -21.12 24.26 -7.37
C THR A 476 -19.67 24.79 -7.35
N LEU A 477 -18.67 23.91 -7.22
CA LEU A 477 -17.27 24.28 -7.05
C LEU A 477 -16.49 24.21 -8.36
N ASP A 478 -15.45 25.06 -8.47
CA ASP A 478 -14.47 24.96 -9.54
C ASP A 478 -13.49 23.83 -9.23
N LEU A 479 -13.73 22.67 -9.84
CA LEU A 479 -12.91 21.48 -9.66
C LEU A 479 -11.56 21.54 -10.40
N SER A 480 -11.33 22.53 -11.28
CA SER A 480 -10.07 22.66 -12.02
C SER A 480 -8.86 22.84 -11.09
N VAL A 481 -9.08 23.39 -9.89
CA VAL A 481 -8.02 23.58 -8.90
C VAL A 481 -7.38 22.27 -8.47
N LEU A 482 -8.14 21.16 -8.51
CA LEU A 482 -7.64 19.82 -8.14
C LEU A 482 -6.52 19.34 -9.08
N THR A 483 -6.44 19.82 -10.33
CA THR A 483 -5.39 19.38 -11.26
C THR A 483 -3.98 19.84 -10.85
N ARG A 484 -3.87 20.68 -9.81
CA ARG A 484 -2.58 21.02 -9.16
C ARG A 484 -1.97 19.83 -8.40
N LEU A 485 -2.79 18.83 -8.04
CA LEU A 485 -2.36 17.60 -7.40
C LEU A 485 -1.74 16.64 -8.43
N THR A 486 -0.53 16.94 -8.88
CA THR A 486 0.15 16.24 -9.98
C THR A 486 0.53 14.79 -9.69
N GLN A 487 0.48 14.36 -8.43
CA GLN A 487 0.73 12.98 -8.00
C GLN A 487 -0.55 12.22 -7.63
N LEU A 488 -1.73 12.78 -7.90
CA LEU A 488 -2.99 12.13 -7.57
C LEU A 488 -3.26 10.97 -8.54
N ASN A 489 -3.40 9.77 -7.99
CA ASN A 489 -3.66 8.52 -8.72
C ASN A 489 -5.15 8.14 -8.69
N THR A 490 -5.80 8.37 -7.54
CA THR A 490 -7.19 7.97 -7.30
C THR A 490 -8.02 9.18 -6.92
N LEU A 491 -9.10 9.42 -7.67
CA LEU A 491 -10.06 10.48 -7.40
C LEU A 491 -11.48 9.90 -7.44
N ARG A 492 -12.20 9.98 -6.32
CA ARG A 492 -13.56 9.45 -6.20
C ARG A 492 -14.55 10.52 -5.72
N PHE A 493 -15.66 10.63 -6.41
CA PHE A 493 -16.78 11.51 -6.08
C PHE A 493 -17.98 10.70 -5.57
N PRO A 494 -18.72 11.21 -4.58
CA PRO A 494 -19.87 10.51 -4.02
C PRO A 494 -21.10 10.68 -4.91
N ARG A 495 -22.09 9.81 -4.73
CA ARG A 495 -23.33 9.82 -5.53
C ARG A 495 -24.14 11.12 -5.43
N ASP A 496 -24.05 11.84 -4.32
CA ASP A 496 -24.70 13.14 -4.11
C ASP A 496 -23.86 14.32 -4.62
N GLY A 497 -22.58 14.13 -4.97
CA GLY A 497 -21.72 15.10 -5.65
C GLY A 497 -21.75 14.89 -7.17
N ARG A 498 -22.92 15.06 -7.77
CA ARG A 498 -23.17 14.74 -9.18
C ARG A 498 -22.41 15.65 -10.13
N LEU A 499 -21.78 15.09 -11.16
CA LEU A 499 -20.95 15.81 -12.13
C LEU A 499 -21.56 15.82 -13.54
N ASP A 500 -21.24 16.84 -14.32
CA ASP A 500 -21.62 16.98 -15.73
C ASP A 500 -20.38 17.11 -16.64
N ASP A 501 -20.60 17.38 -17.92
CA ASP A 501 -19.51 17.54 -18.90
C ASP A 501 -18.56 18.71 -18.59
N ASP A 502 -19.06 19.83 -18.06
CA ASP A 502 -18.23 21.00 -17.72
C ASP A 502 -17.33 20.70 -16.51
N HIS A 503 -17.85 19.95 -15.53
CA HIS A 503 -17.05 19.45 -14.42
C HIS A 503 -15.91 18.55 -14.91
N LEU A 504 -16.16 17.55 -15.76
CA LEU A 504 -15.08 16.68 -16.26
C LEU A 504 -14.11 17.40 -17.18
N LYS A 505 -14.58 18.40 -17.94
CA LYS A 505 -13.70 19.27 -18.74
C LYS A 505 -12.74 20.06 -17.85
N SER A 506 -13.19 20.54 -16.69
CA SER A 506 -12.32 21.21 -15.71
C SER A 506 -11.22 20.29 -15.16
N LEU A 507 -11.48 18.98 -15.11
CA LEU A 507 -10.56 17.93 -14.66
C LEU A 507 -9.60 17.41 -15.75
N SER A 508 -9.71 17.89 -16.99
CA SER A 508 -8.89 17.43 -18.14
C SER A 508 -7.36 17.67 -17.99
N GLY A 509 -6.97 18.52 -17.03
CA GLY A 509 -5.59 18.80 -16.69
C GLY A 509 -4.84 17.62 -16.06
N PHE A 510 -5.55 16.65 -15.45
CA PHE A 510 -4.93 15.47 -14.88
C PHE A 510 -4.20 14.61 -15.95
N LYS A 511 -3.04 14.07 -15.55
CA LYS A 511 -2.22 13.13 -16.34
C LYS A 511 -1.75 11.90 -15.54
N SER A 512 -2.08 11.86 -14.25
CA SER A 512 -1.57 10.89 -13.27
C SER A 512 -2.62 9.90 -12.77
N LEU A 513 -3.89 10.05 -13.17
CA LEU A 513 -4.97 9.22 -12.62
C LEU A 513 -4.89 7.80 -13.16
N THR A 514 -4.89 6.83 -12.24
CA THR A 514 -5.04 5.40 -12.50
C THR A 514 -6.46 4.92 -12.21
N GLU A 515 -7.18 5.63 -11.33
CA GLU A 515 -8.57 5.35 -10.97
C GLU A 515 -9.41 6.63 -10.86
N PHE A 516 -10.59 6.61 -11.48
CA PHE A 516 -11.56 7.69 -11.42
C PHE A 516 -12.98 7.15 -11.20
N GLU A 517 -13.69 7.68 -10.20
CA GLU A 517 -15.10 7.38 -9.94
C GLU A 517 -15.94 8.65 -9.84
N CYS A 518 -17.07 8.70 -10.55
CA CYS A 518 -18.07 9.75 -10.39
C CYS A 518 -19.49 9.26 -10.72
N TYR A 519 -20.46 10.11 -10.40
CA TYR A 519 -21.88 9.91 -10.70
C TYR A 519 -22.38 11.11 -11.52
N GLY A 520 -23.09 10.86 -12.61
CA GLY A 520 -23.59 11.90 -13.50
C GLY A 520 -24.78 12.69 -12.94
N ALA A 521 -24.91 13.95 -13.33
CA ALA A 521 -26.11 14.74 -13.10
C ALA A 521 -27.28 14.28 -13.97
N THR A 522 -28.50 14.37 -13.41
CA THR A 522 -29.75 13.83 -13.99
C THR A 522 -30.60 14.89 -14.69
N GLU A 523 -30.31 16.17 -14.48
CA GLU A 523 -31.06 17.25 -15.12
C GLU A 523 -30.70 17.35 -16.60
N ALA A 524 -31.69 17.67 -17.45
CA ALA A 524 -31.56 17.55 -18.89
C ALA A 524 -30.42 18.39 -19.50
N ASP A 525 -30.10 19.52 -18.87
CA ASP A 525 -29.14 20.52 -19.34
C ASP A 525 -27.73 20.35 -18.73
N SER A 526 -27.55 19.45 -17.75
CA SER A 526 -26.29 19.19 -17.04
C SER A 526 -25.93 17.70 -17.06
N ARG A 527 -26.13 17.02 -18.19
CA ARG A 527 -25.83 15.59 -18.30
C ARG A 527 -24.35 15.33 -18.50
N LEU A 528 -23.92 14.20 -17.96
CA LEU A 528 -22.62 13.62 -18.27
C LEU A 528 -22.72 12.77 -19.55
N THR A 529 -22.00 13.15 -20.60
CA THR A 529 -22.07 12.54 -21.94
C THR A 529 -20.70 12.08 -22.42
N ASP A 530 -20.61 11.65 -23.69
CA ASP A 530 -19.33 11.27 -24.30
C ASP A 530 -18.30 12.41 -24.27
N VAL A 531 -18.75 13.67 -24.31
CA VAL A 531 -17.87 14.85 -24.34
C VAL A 531 -17.09 14.98 -23.04
N GLY A 532 -17.77 14.97 -21.89
CA GLY A 532 -17.13 15.08 -20.58
C GLY A 532 -16.24 13.88 -20.28
N ILE A 533 -16.75 12.66 -20.46
CA ILE A 533 -15.96 11.45 -20.15
C ILE A 533 -14.70 11.38 -21.03
N GLY A 534 -14.79 11.79 -22.29
CA GLY A 534 -13.65 11.84 -23.21
C GLY A 534 -12.51 12.78 -22.76
N CYS A 535 -12.80 13.78 -21.92
CA CYS A 535 -11.78 14.69 -21.37
C CYS A 535 -10.75 14.00 -20.47
N LEU A 536 -11.03 12.80 -19.96
CA LEU A 536 -10.11 12.03 -19.11
C LEU A 536 -9.02 11.28 -19.89
N SER A 537 -9.06 11.31 -21.23
CA SER A 537 -8.09 10.65 -22.14
C SER A 537 -6.63 11.07 -21.97
N GLY A 538 -6.37 12.17 -21.25
CA GLY A 538 -5.02 12.59 -20.91
C GLY A 538 -4.29 11.68 -19.92
N ASN A 539 -4.99 10.78 -19.23
CA ASN A 539 -4.43 9.89 -18.21
C ASN A 539 -4.01 8.56 -18.85
N GLY A 540 -2.75 8.46 -19.26
CA GLY A 540 -2.22 7.30 -19.99
C GLY A 540 -2.24 5.99 -19.21
N ASP A 541 -2.20 6.06 -17.88
CA ASP A 541 -2.19 4.90 -16.98
C ASP A 541 -3.57 4.65 -16.33
N LEU A 542 -4.65 5.20 -16.89
CA LEU A 542 -6.00 5.01 -16.37
C LEU A 542 -6.45 3.55 -16.56
N GLU A 543 -6.57 2.82 -15.46
CA GLU A 543 -6.96 1.40 -15.43
C GLU A 543 -8.42 1.20 -15.01
N THR A 544 -8.93 2.05 -14.12
CA THR A 544 -10.30 1.96 -13.57
C THR A 544 -11.07 3.24 -13.85
N LEU A 545 -12.16 3.10 -14.60
CA LEU A 545 -13.07 4.21 -14.91
C LEU A 545 -14.51 3.82 -14.52
N LEU A 546 -15.01 4.42 -13.45
CA LEU A 546 -16.34 4.15 -12.92
C LEU A 546 -17.21 5.39 -13.05
N VAL A 547 -17.97 5.47 -14.14
CA VAL A 547 -18.83 6.62 -14.44
C VAL A 547 -20.29 6.18 -14.35
N TRP A 548 -20.85 6.32 -13.16
CA TRP A 548 -22.22 5.90 -12.87
C TRP A 548 -23.23 6.96 -13.32
N GLU A 549 -24.46 6.56 -13.63
CA GLU A 549 -25.58 7.47 -13.91
C GLU A 549 -25.32 8.53 -14.99
N ASN A 550 -24.80 8.09 -16.15
CA ASN A 550 -24.46 8.96 -17.26
C ASN A 550 -25.38 8.74 -18.48
N GLN A 551 -25.25 9.64 -19.47
CA GLN A 551 -25.99 9.64 -20.73
C GLN A 551 -25.04 9.57 -21.93
N ALA A 552 -23.89 8.92 -21.75
CA ALA A 552 -22.93 8.69 -22.81
C ALA A 552 -23.38 7.55 -23.73
N THR A 553 -23.14 7.73 -25.03
CA THR A 553 -23.51 6.75 -26.06
C THR A 553 -22.47 5.63 -26.20
N GLY A 554 -21.28 5.79 -25.60
CA GLY A 554 -20.14 4.88 -25.72
C GLY A 554 -19.11 5.32 -26.77
N ALA A 555 -19.30 6.49 -27.40
CA ALA A 555 -18.34 7.07 -28.32
C ALA A 555 -17.05 7.55 -27.62
N TYR A 556 -17.13 7.95 -26.34
CA TYR A 556 -15.97 8.38 -25.54
C TYR A 556 -14.86 7.32 -25.44
N LEU A 557 -15.22 6.03 -25.55
CA LEU A 557 -14.28 4.91 -25.51
C LEU A 557 -13.20 5.03 -26.59
N LYS A 558 -13.50 5.67 -27.73
CA LYS A 558 -12.50 5.95 -28.79
C LYS A 558 -11.43 6.92 -28.31
N SER A 559 -11.80 7.92 -27.53
CA SER A 559 -10.86 8.90 -26.97
C SER A 559 -9.96 8.26 -25.92
N LEU A 560 -10.43 7.21 -25.24
CA LEU A 560 -9.70 6.49 -24.20
C LEU A 560 -8.86 5.32 -24.74
N ALA A 561 -8.72 5.13 -26.06
CA ALA A 561 -8.11 3.94 -26.66
C ALA A 561 -6.66 3.64 -26.20
N ASN A 562 -5.95 4.65 -25.68
CA ASN A 562 -4.59 4.51 -25.17
C ASN A 562 -4.52 4.19 -23.67
N CYS A 563 -5.65 4.17 -22.97
CA CYS A 563 -5.71 3.84 -21.54
C CYS A 563 -5.79 2.32 -21.35
N PRO A 564 -5.04 1.73 -20.39
CA PRO A 564 -5.05 0.30 -20.11
C PRO A 564 -6.25 -0.12 -19.25
N LEU A 565 -7.48 0.23 -19.67
CA LEU A 565 -8.68 -0.04 -18.88
C LEU A 565 -8.86 -1.53 -18.59
N SER A 566 -8.86 -1.87 -17.30
CA SER A 566 -9.16 -3.20 -16.75
C SER A 566 -10.53 -3.25 -16.07
N SER A 567 -11.08 -2.11 -15.65
CA SER A 567 -12.40 -1.99 -15.04
C SER A 567 -13.17 -0.80 -15.60
N LEU A 568 -14.38 -1.04 -16.09
CA LEU A 568 -15.25 -0.02 -16.65
C LEU A 568 -16.68 -0.13 -16.09
N ALA A 569 -17.21 0.98 -15.58
CA ALA A 569 -18.64 1.15 -15.34
C ALA A 569 -19.18 2.35 -16.11
N SER A 570 -20.28 2.13 -16.82
CA SER A 570 -21.04 3.17 -17.53
C SER A 570 -22.53 2.86 -17.44
N THR A 571 -23.19 3.41 -16.43
CA THR A 571 -24.59 3.05 -16.10
C THR A 571 -25.57 4.16 -16.42
N ALA A 572 -26.81 3.78 -16.70
CA ALA A 572 -27.90 4.72 -16.86
C ALA A 572 -28.29 5.36 -15.51
N PRO A 573 -28.83 6.59 -15.51
CA PRO A 573 -29.41 7.19 -14.31
C PRO A 573 -30.58 6.37 -13.79
N ASP A 574 -30.87 6.50 -12.50
CA ASP A 574 -31.98 5.74 -11.93
C ASP A 574 -33.32 6.13 -12.57
N ARG A 575 -34.17 5.14 -12.86
CA ARG A 575 -35.48 5.27 -13.52
C ARG A 575 -35.46 5.93 -14.92
N HIS A 576 -34.30 6.13 -15.53
CA HIS A 576 -34.16 6.64 -16.89
C HIS A 576 -33.42 5.66 -17.80
N PRO A 577 -33.81 5.51 -19.07
CA PRO A 577 -33.07 4.68 -20.01
C PRO A 577 -31.68 5.26 -20.28
N GLY A 578 -30.67 4.39 -20.37
CA GLY A 578 -29.31 4.76 -20.74
C GLY A 578 -29.17 5.02 -22.24
N ALA A 579 -28.16 5.81 -22.61
CA ALA A 579 -27.91 6.23 -23.99
C ALA A 579 -26.91 5.33 -24.74
N MET A 580 -26.21 4.42 -24.05
CA MET A 580 -25.25 3.53 -24.70
C MET A 580 -25.97 2.55 -25.61
N ASN A 581 -25.55 2.51 -26.87
CA ASN A 581 -26.14 1.69 -27.93
C ASN A 581 -25.11 0.73 -28.53
N ASP A 582 -25.57 -0.14 -29.45
CA ASP A 582 -24.73 -1.11 -30.13
C ASP A 582 -23.47 -0.49 -30.79
N ALA A 583 -23.59 0.68 -31.43
CA ALA A 583 -22.43 1.33 -32.04
C ALA A 583 -21.41 1.82 -31.00
N GLY A 584 -21.87 2.29 -29.84
CA GLY A 584 -20.98 2.61 -28.72
C GLY A 584 -20.29 1.38 -28.14
N ALA A 585 -21.05 0.31 -27.92
CA ALA A 585 -20.54 -0.94 -27.36
C ALA A 585 -19.45 -1.58 -28.23
N THR A 586 -19.48 -1.43 -29.56
CA THR A 586 -18.40 -1.92 -30.43
C THR A 586 -17.01 -1.36 -30.08
N ASN A 587 -16.93 -0.17 -29.45
CA ASN A 587 -15.66 0.41 -29.03
C ASN A 587 -15.03 -0.31 -27.84
N LEU A 588 -15.74 -1.23 -27.17
CA LEU A 588 -15.15 -2.11 -26.15
C LEU A 588 -14.05 -3.02 -26.73
N SER A 589 -14.04 -3.23 -28.06
CA SER A 589 -12.96 -3.95 -28.75
C SER A 589 -11.57 -3.31 -28.57
N LEU A 590 -11.52 -2.01 -28.24
CA LEU A 590 -10.28 -1.29 -27.95
C LEU A 590 -9.67 -1.69 -26.60
N PHE A 591 -10.42 -2.37 -25.73
CA PHE A 591 -10.02 -2.74 -24.37
C PHE A 591 -10.11 -4.25 -24.13
N PRO A 592 -9.31 -5.08 -24.85
CA PRO A 592 -9.35 -6.53 -24.71
C PRO A 592 -8.93 -7.03 -23.32
N GLY A 593 -8.25 -6.19 -22.52
CA GLY A 593 -7.80 -6.48 -21.16
C GLY A 593 -8.85 -6.30 -20.06
N LEU A 594 -10.10 -5.90 -20.40
CA LEU A 594 -11.16 -5.70 -19.41
C LEU A 594 -11.44 -6.97 -18.58
N GLN A 595 -11.44 -6.79 -17.27
CA GLN A 595 -11.76 -7.80 -16.27
C GLN A 595 -13.09 -7.52 -15.57
N ALA A 596 -13.54 -6.26 -15.53
CA ALA A 596 -14.83 -5.87 -14.96
C ALA A 596 -15.57 -4.90 -15.88
N LEU A 597 -16.84 -5.21 -16.17
CA LEU A 597 -17.70 -4.40 -17.02
C LEU A 597 -19.11 -4.28 -16.41
N THR A 598 -19.55 -3.04 -16.21
CA THR A 598 -20.90 -2.73 -15.71
C THR A 598 -21.58 -1.73 -16.63
N LEU A 599 -22.65 -2.16 -17.31
CA LEU A 599 -23.42 -1.37 -18.27
C LEU A 599 -24.90 -1.29 -17.87
N ASP A 600 -25.19 -1.17 -16.57
CA ASP A 600 -26.57 -1.29 -16.07
C ASP A 600 -27.50 -0.20 -16.63
N GLY A 601 -28.75 -0.59 -16.97
CA GLY A 601 -29.82 0.28 -17.44
C GLY A 601 -29.67 0.77 -18.90
N GLN A 602 -28.69 0.26 -19.65
CA GLN A 602 -28.47 0.64 -21.04
C GLN A 602 -29.46 -0.11 -21.96
N THR A 603 -30.69 0.42 -22.07
CA THR A 603 -31.80 -0.25 -22.77
C THR A 603 -31.66 -0.27 -24.30
N LEU A 604 -30.73 0.51 -24.86
CA LEU A 604 -30.44 0.55 -26.30
C LEU A 604 -29.36 -0.46 -26.74
N LEU A 605 -28.76 -1.21 -25.80
CA LEU A 605 -27.87 -2.32 -26.13
C LEU A 605 -28.69 -3.47 -26.71
N GLY A 606 -28.22 -4.05 -27.81
CA GLY A 606 -28.86 -5.15 -28.51
C GLY A 606 -27.87 -6.24 -28.89
N LYS A 607 -28.07 -6.81 -30.08
CA LYS A 607 -27.28 -7.95 -30.57
C LYS A 607 -25.79 -7.64 -30.70
N GLN A 608 -25.44 -6.50 -31.30
CA GLN A 608 -24.03 -6.21 -31.58
C GLN A 608 -23.26 -5.94 -30.29
N ALA A 609 -23.89 -5.28 -29.31
CA ALA A 609 -23.30 -5.12 -27.98
C ALA A 609 -22.96 -6.47 -27.34
N MET A 610 -23.91 -7.43 -27.35
CA MET A 610 -23.67 -8.75 -26.76
C MET A 610 -22.54 -9.51 -27.47
N LEU A 611 -22.50 -9.46 -28.81
CA LEU A 611 -21.41 -10.07 -29.58
C LEU A 611 -20.05 -9.47 -29.21
N GLN A 612 -19.97 -8.15 -29.03
CA GLN A 612 -18.74 -7.49 -28.64
C GLN A 612 -18.32 -7.82 -27.20
N ILE A 613 -19.25 -7.83 -26.25
CA ILE A 613 -19.00 -8.21 -24.85
C ILE A 613 -18.43 -9.63 -24.77
N ALA A 614 -18.95 -10.55 -25.59
CA ALA A 614 -18.51 -11.95 -25.62
C ALA A 614 -17.05 -12.16 -26.10
N GLU A 615 -16.44 -11.16 -26.74
CA GLU A 615 -15.02 -11.22 -27.14
C GLU A 615 -14.07 -10.80 -26.02
N LEU A 616 -14.58 -10.23 -24.91
CA LEU A 616 -13.79 -9.87 -23.71
C LEU A 616 -13.50 -11.12 -22.86
N ARG A 617 -12.72 -12.07 -23.37
CA ARG A 617 -12.52 -13.40 -22.74
C ARG A 617 -11.86 -13.37 -21.36
N GLY A 618 -11.22 -12.26 -21.00
CA GLY A 618 -10.63 -12.02 -19.68
C GLY A 618 -11.63 -11.56 -18.61
N LEU A 619 -12.90 -11.33 -18.98
CA LEU A 619 -13.91 -10.74 -18.10
C LEU A 619 -14.24 -11.67 -16.93
N GLN A 620 -14.14 -11.12 -15.71
CA GLN A 620 -14.43 -11.80 -14.45
C GLN A 620 -15.71 -11.28 -13.80
N ARG A 621 -16.05 -10.01 -14.03
CA ARG A 621 -17.27 -9.38 -13.51
C ARG A 621 -18.06 -8.74 -14.64
N LEU A 622 -19.34 -9.10 -14.76
CA LEU A 622 -20.27 -8.55 -15.75
C LEU A 622 -21.57 -8.14 -15.07
N SER A 623 -21.99 -6.89 -15.26
CA SER A 623 -23.32 -6.42 -14.89
C SER A 623 -24.01 -5.78 -16.09
N LEU A 624 -25.17 -6.34 -16.45
CA LEU A 624 -26.10 -5.84 -17.47
C LEU A 624 -27.50 -5.72 -16.86
N GLN A 625 -27.57 -5.33 -15.58
CA GLN A 625 -28.84 -5.19 -14.88
C GLN A 625 -29.72 -4.18 -15.61
N ARG A 626 -31.02 -4.44 -15.73
CA ARG A 626 -31.97 -3.57 -16.48
C ARG A 626 -31.63 -3.31 -17.95
N CYS A 627 -30.77 -4.11 -18.59
CA CYS A 627 -30.50 -4.02 -20.03
C CYS A 627 -31.55 -4.80 -20.83
N THR A 628 -32.70 -4.18 -21.06
CA THR A 628 -33.85 -4.84 -21.70
C THR A 628 -33.78 -4.94 -23.22
N GLY A 629 -32.81 -4.27 -23.87
CA GLY A 629 -32.65 -4.31 -25.32
C GLY A 629 -31.93 -5.55 -25.86
N ILE A 630 -31.17 -6.26 -25.01
CA ILE A 630 -30.43 -7.47 -25.38
C ILE A 630 -31.38 -8.66 -25.27
N PRO A 631 -31.76 -9.35 -26.36
CA PRO A 631 -32.65 -10.52 -26.28
C PRO A 631 -31.93 -11.75 -25.71
N ASP A 632 -32.64 -12.59 -24.95
CA ASP A 632 -32.10 -13.84 -24.38
C ASP A 632 -31.45 -14.76 -25.44
N ALA A 633 -31.99 -14.77 -26.66
CA ALA A 633 -31.44 -15.54 -27.79
C ALA A 633 -29.96 -15.22 -28.09
N GLU A 634 -29.54 -13.97 -27.87
CA GLU A 634 -28.17 -13.53 -28.11
C GLU A 634 -27.25 -13.80 -26.89
N MET A 635 -27.82 -14.11 -25.71
CA MET A 635 -27.06 -14.39 -24.48
C MET A 635 -26.40 -15.78 -24.48
N SER A 636 -26.66 -16.61 -25.50
CA SER A 636 -25.87 -17.82 -25.76
C SER A 636 -24.37 -17.51 -25.86
N ALA A 637 -24.02 -16.32 -26.37
CA ALA A 637 -22.64 -15.84 -26.48
C ALA A 637 -21.88 -15.75 -25.13
N LEU A 638 -22.59 -15.71 -23.99
CA LEU A 638 -21.97 -15.72 -22.66
C LEU A 638 -21.12 -16.97 -22.42
N GLU A 639 -21.36 -18.08 -23.15
CA GLU A 639 -20.56 -19.30 -23.08
C GLU A 639 -19.07 -19.06 -23.43
N LYS A 640 -18.75 -17.98 -24.14
CA LYS A 640 -17.35 -17.64 -24.45
C LYS A 640 -16.58 -17.08 -23.25
N LEU A 641 -17.27 -16.56 -22.24
CA LEU A 641 -16.69 -15.81 -21.12
C LEU A 641 -16.34 -16.72 -19.94
N GLN A 642 -15.43 -17.66 -20.18
CA GLN A 642 -15.07 -18.75 -19.27
C GLN A 642 -14.36 -18.33 -17.97
N GLN A 643 -13.99 -17.03 -17.83
CA GLN A 643 -13.37 -16.48 -16.62
C GLN A 643 -14.36 -15.77 -15.69
N LEU A 644 -15.65 -15.72 -16.03
CA LEU A 644 -16.65 -15.04 -15.20
C LEU A 644 -16.77 -15.66 -13.80
N ARG A 645 -16.85 -14.77 -12.81
CA ARG A 645 -17.06 -15.07 -11.39
C ARG A 645 -18.32 -14.41 -10.86
N ASN A 646 -18.58 -13.16 -11.23
CA ASN A 646 -19.73 -12.39 -10.76
C ASN A 646 -20.54 -11.88 -11.94
N VAL A 647 -21.79 -12.31 -12.02
CA VAL A 647 -22.70 -11.95 -13.11
C VAL A 647 -23.99 -11.39 -12.54
N ASN A 648 -24.38 -10.20 -12.98
CA ASN A 648 -25.65 -9.59 -12.65
C ASN A 648 -26.43 -9.27 -13.92
N LEU A 649 -27.48 -10.04 -14.18
CA LEU A 649 -28.42 -9.87 -15.29
C LEU A 649 -29.85 -9.62 -14.77
N SER A 650 -30.00 -9.18 -13.52
CA SER A 650 -31.33 -8.95 -12.94
C SER A 650 -32.09 -7.86 -13.69
N GLU A 651 -33.41 -8.02 -13.81
CA GLU A 651 -34.29 -7.07 -14.52
C GLU A 651 -33.93 -6.86 -16.01
N SER A 652 -33.12 -7.74 -16.60
CA SER A 652 -32.89 -7.80 -18.06
C SER A 652 -33.86 -8.79 -18.73
N THR A 653 -33.69 -9.06 -20.03
CA THR A 653 -34.46 -10.13 -20.71
C THR A 653 -33.85 -11.52 -20.52
N ALA A 654 -32.77 -11.66 -19.74
CA ALA A 654 -32.07 -12.91 -19.52
C ALA A 654 -33.00 -14.00 -18.95
N GLY A 655 -33.07 -15.12 -19.67
CA GLY A 655 -33.95 -16.25 -19.42
C GLY A 655 -33.21 -17.57 -19.48
N ASP A 656 -33.83 -18.58 -20.09
CA ASP A 656 -33.32 -19.95 -20.12
C ASP A 656 -32.04 -20.11 -20.96
N ILE A 657 -31.85 -19.30 -22.02
CA ILE A 657 -30.66 -19.36 -22.86
C ILE A 657 -29.46 -18.80 -22.10
N ALA A 658 -29.62 -17.63 -21.46
CA ALA A 658 -28.61 -17.08 -20.57
C ALA A 658 -28.26 -18.05 -19.43
N ALA A 659 -29.29 -18.64 -18.79
CA ALA A 659 -29.12 -19.64 -17.73
C ALA A 659 -28.29 -20.85 -18.22
N THR A 660 -28.56 -21.34 -19.43
CA THR A 660 -27.85 -22.46 -20.03
C THR A 660 -26.39 -22.11 -20.31
N ALA A 661 -26.12 -20.94 -20.93
CA ALA A 661 -24.76 -20.50 -21.22
C ALA A 661 -23.93 -20.31 -19.93
N LEU A 662 -24.50 -19.63 -18.93
CA LEU A 662 -23.86 -19.42 -17.62
C LEU A 662 -23.62 -20.73 -16.85
N GLY A 663 -24.49 -21.72 -17.04
CA GLY A 663 -24.34 -23.07 -16.48
C GLY A 663 -23.06 -23.79 -16.93
N THR A 664 -22.45 -23.36 -18.05
CA THR A 664 -21.20 -23.93 -18.57
C THR A 664 -19.93 -23.32 -17.95
N ILE A 665 -20.06 -22.25 -17.16
CA ILE A 665 -18.91 -21.47 -16.68
C ILE A 665 -18.37 -22.10 -15.38
N PRO A 666 -17.11 -22.57 -15.36
CA PRO A 666 -16.58 -23.40 -14.27
C PRO A 666 -16.24 -22.64 -12.98
N ARG A 667 -16.15 -21.30 -13.05
CA ARG A 667 -15.69 -20.42 -11.96
C ARG A 667 -16.76 -19.42 -11.50
N LEU A 668 -18.01 -19.62 -11.89
CA LEU A 668 -19.10 -18.71 -11.54
C LEU A 668 -19.40 -18.81 -10.03
N GLU A 669 -19.18 -17.73 -9.29
CA GLU A 669 -19.30 -17.67 -7.83
C GLU A 669 -20.59 -16.95 -7.39
N SER A 670 -20.97 -15.88 -8.10
CA SER A 670 -22.15 -15.08 -7.80
C SER A 670 -22.96 -14.83 -9.08
N LEU A 671 -24.26 -15.14 -9.02
CA LEU A 671 -25.18 -14.96 -10.13
C LEU A 671 -26.48 -14.31 -9.66
N ARG A 672 -26.86 -13.20 -10.30
CA ARG A 672 -28.22 -12.65 -10.24
C ARG A 672 -28.86 -12.75 -11.62
N LEU A 673 -30.01 -13.42 -11.71
CA LEU A 673 -30.67 -13.71 -12.98
C LEU A 673 -32.18 -13.56 -12.91
N GLY A 674 -32.75 -13.05 -14.00
CA GLY A 674 -34.19 -13.00 -14.23
C GLY A 674 -34.84 -11.71 -13.76
N SER A 675 -36.16 -11.65 -13.94
CA SER A 675 -37.01 -10.49 -13.71
C SER A 675 -38.38 -10.94 -13.21
N GLU A 676 -39.05 -10.08 -12.45
CA GLU A 676 -40.44 -10.29 -12.00
C GLU A 676 -41.46 -9.75 -13.02
N ALA A 677 -41.05 -9.49 -14.27
CA ALA A 677 -41.95 -9.10 -15.36
C ALA A 677 -43.00 -10.18 -15.69
N SER A 678 -44.05 -9.84 -16.45
CA SER A 678 -45.23 -10.71 -16.64
C SER A 678 -44.87 -12.09 -17.22
N ALA A 679 -45.65 -13.11 -16.84
CA ALA A 679 -45.47 -14.49 -17.27
C ALA A 679 -45.57 -14.71 -18.80
N ASP A 680 -46.00 -13.69 -19.55
CA ASP A 680 -46.12 -13.74 -21.01
C ASP A 680 -44.79 -13.41 -21.73
N GLN A 681 -43.77 -12.93 -21.00
CA GLN A 681 -42.42 -12.75 -21.54
C GLN A 681 -41.63 -14.06 -21.44
N ALA A 682 -40.87 -14.41 -22.49
CA ALA A 682 -39.93 -15.52 -22.49
C ALA A 682 -38.80 -15.23 -21.47
N GLY A 683 -39.03 -15.60 -20.22
CA GLY A 683 -38.11 -15.40 -19.09
C GLY A 683 -37.58 -16.71 -18.53
N LEU A 684 -36.86 -16.61 -17.42
CA LEU A 684 -36.28 -17.76 -16.72
C LEU A 684 -37.37 -18.73 -16.26
N SER A 685 -37.27 -20.01 -16.62
CA SER A 685 -38.21 -21.06 -16.25
C SER A 685 -37.53 -22.18 -15.43
N ASP A 686 -38.30 -23.20 -15.05
CA ASP A 686 -37.75 -24.41 -14.42
C ASP A 686 -36.65 -25.08 -15.27
N ALA A 687 -36.73 -24.95 -16.62
CA ALA A 687 -35.75 -25.55 -17.53
C ALA A 687 -34.39 -24.82 -17.48
N GLY A 688 -34.37 -23.49 -17.49
CA GLY A 688 -33.15 -22.72 -17.33
C GLY A 688 -32.51 -22.91 -15.96
N VAL A 689 -33.33 -22.97 -14.89
CA VAL A 689 -32.83 -23.30 -13.54
C VAL A 689 -32.25 -24.72 -13.48
N ALA A 690 -32.85 -25.68 -14.18
CA ALA A 690 -32.28 -27.01 -14.30
C ALA A 690 -30.91 -27.00 -15.01
N ALA A 691 -30.74 -26.18 -16.05
CA ALA A 691 -29.45 -26.02 -16.72
C ALA A 691 -28.39 -25.37 -15.81
N LEU A 692 -28.76 -24.34 -15.04
CA LEU A 692 -27.89 -23.69 -14.06
C LEU A 692 -27.41 -24.63 -12.95
N SER A 693 -28.17 -25.69 -12.65
CA SER A 693 -27.76 -26.68 -11.65
C SER A 693 -26.46 -27.42 -11.99
N ALA A 694 -25.94 -27.28 -13.22
CA ALA A 694 -24.62 -27.76 -13.63
C ALA A 694 -23.46 -26.86 -13.16
N ALA A 695 -23.71 -25.61 -12.76
CA ALA A 695 -22.70 -24.69 -12.27
C ALA A 695 -22.42 -24.91 -10.77
N PHE A 696 -21.65 -25.95 -10.45
CA PHE A 696 -21.34 -26.36 -9.07
C PHE A 696 -20.51 -25.35 -8.26
N SER A 697 -19.93 -24.33 -8.91
CA SER A 697 -19.08 -23.33 -8.26
C SER A 697 -19.86 -22.20 -7.58
N ILE A 698 -21.15 -22.05 -7.85
CA ILE A 698 -21.96 -20.93 -7.37
C ILE A 698 -22.10 -20.98 -5.86
N ARG A 699 -21.82 -19.85 -5.20
CA ARG A 699 -21.97 -19.63 -3.77
C ARG A 699 -23.11 -18.66 -3.46
N ASP A 700 -23.35 -17.68 -4.33
CA ASP A 700 -24.39 -16.67 -4.16
C ASP A 700 -25.31 -16.66 -5.37
N LEU A 701 -26.57 -17.06 -5.18
CA LEU A 701 -27.55 -17.16 -6.25
C LEU A 701 -28.81 -16.35 -5.94
N GLN A 702 -29.13 -15.42 -6.81
CA GLN A 702 -30.38 -14.67 -6.78
C GLN A 702 -31.18 -14.91 -8.06
N LEU A 703 -32.37 -15.47 -7.93
CA LEU A 703 -33.27 -15.74 -9.04
C LEU A 703 -34.57 -14.98 -8.87
N ALA A 704 -35.03 -14.31 -9.94
CA ALA A 704 -36.33 -13.69 -10.00
C ALA A 704 -37.09 -14.19 -11.24
N SER A 705 -38.25 -14.82 -11.05
CA SER A 705 -39.12 -15.23 -12.15
C SER A 705 -40.50 -15.64 -11.68
N ASN A 706 -41.53 -15.17 -12.38
CA ASN A 706 -42.91 -15.60 -12.18
C ASN A 706 -43.24 -16.96 -12.83
N ALA A 707 -42.33 -17.54 -13.62
CA ALA A 707 -42.48 -18.87 -14.23
C ALA A 707 -41.74 -19.98 -13.45
N LEU A 708 -40.94 -19.62 -12.45
CA LEU A 708 -40.19 -20.57 -11.62
C LEU A 708 -41.10 -21.26 -10.60
N THR A 709 -41.18 -22.58 -10.62
CA THR A 709 -42.02 -23.38 -9.73
C THR A 709 -41.19 -24.21 -8.74
N ASP A 710 -41.87 -25.00 -7.91
CA ASP A 710 -41.23 -26.00 -7.03
C ASP A 710 -40.38 -27.03 -7.80
N ARG A 711 -40.64 -27.26 -9.11
CA ARG A 711 -39.83 -28.18 -9.92
C ARG A 711 -38.43 -27.64 -10.17
N GLY A 712 -38.30 -26.35 -10.54
CA GLY A 712 -37.01 -25.69 -10.70
C GLY A 712 -36.29 -25.55 -9.37
N LEU A 713 -37.01 -25.17 -8.30
CA LEU A 713 -36.47 -25.09 -6.94
C LEU A 713 -35.79 -26.39 -6.49
N LYS A 714 -36.40 -27.54 -6.82
CA LYS A 714 -35.84 -28.87 -6.52
C LYS A 714 -34.49 -29.11 -7.19
N GLN A 715 -34.23 -28.55 -8.36
CA GLN A 715 -32.98 -28.76 -9.12
C GLN A 715 -31.79 -28.04 -8.47
N LEU A 716 -32.04 -26.93 -7.77
CA LEU A 716 -30.99 -26.14 -7.10
C LEU A 716 -30.28 -26.91 -5.98
N GLY A 717 -30.89 -27.98 -5.44
CA GLY A 717 -30.23 -28.88 -4.49
C GLY A 717 -28.99 -29.60 -5.02
N ARG A 718 -28.66 -29.48 -6.32
CA ARG A 718 -27.42 -30.00 -6.91
C ARG A 718 -26.23 -29.06 -6.76
N ILE A 719 -26.46 -27.79 -6.45
CA ILE A 719 -25.40 -26.78 -6.27
C ILE A 719 -24.88 -26.88 -4.83
N ASN A 720 -24.04 -27.88 -4.58
CA ASN A 720 -23.61 -28.27 -3.23
C ASN A 720 -22.75 -27.24 -2.49
N ARG A 721 -22.21 -26.22 -3.18
CA ARG A 721 -21.42 -25.11 -2.61
C ARG A 721 -22.21 -23.83 -2.38
N LEU A 722 -23.53 -23.88 -2.53
CA LEU A 722 -24.38 -22.71 -2.37
C LEU A 722 -24.40 -22.25 -0.91
N GLU A 723 -24.03 -20.99 -0.67
CA GLU A 723 -23.99 -20.35 0.65
C GLU A 723 -25.17 -19.40 0.87
N ARG A 724 -25.57 -18.69 -0.18
CA ARG A 724 -26.67 -17.72 -0.17
C ARG A 724 -27.60 -17.96 -1.35
N LEU A 725 -28.90 -18.06 -1.05
CA LEU A 725 -29.95 -18.24 -2.04
C LEU A 725 -31.08 -17.25 -1.81
N THR A 726 -31.35 -16.40 -2.80
CA THR A 726 -32.53 -15.53 -2.84
C THR A 726 -33.41 -15.91 -4.01
N ILE A 727 -34.69 -16.16 -3.76
CA ILE A 727 -35.65 -16.49 -4.82
C ILE A 727 -36.87 -15.59 -4.72
N SER A 728 -37.23 -14.98 -5.86
CA SER A 728 -38.48 -14.24 -6.04
C SER A 728 -39.34 -14.92 -7.09
N SER A 729 -40.52 -15.42 -6.71
CA SER A 729 -41.48 -16.06 -7.62
C SER A 729 -42.86 -16.15 -7.01
N ASP A 730 -43.91 -15.90 -7.80
CA ASP A 730 -45.29 -16.06 -7.35
C ASP A 730 -45.80 -17.52 -7.36
N GLN A 731 -45.06 -18.45 -7.99
CA GLN A 731 -45.52 -19.82 -8.23
C GLN A 731 -44.90 -20.87 -7.27
N ILE A 732 -43.99 -20.46 -6.39
CA ILE A 732 -43.33 -21.38 -5.44
C ILE A 732 -44.24 -21.61 -4.23
N THR A 733 -44.62 -22.87 -4.00
CA THR A 733 -45.46 -23.26 -2.85
C THR A 733 -44.66 -23.81 -1.67
N GLY A 734 -43.39 -24.17 -1.90
CA GLY A 734 -42.46 -24.69 -0.90
C GLY A 734 -42.35 -26.22 -0.89
N SER A 735 -43.10 -26.93 -1.74
CA SER A 735 -42.97 -28.38 -1.91
C SER A 735 -41.64 -28.82 -2.54
N GLY A 736 -40.94 -27.90 -3.22
CA GLY A 736 -39.64 -28.12 -3.83
C GLY A 736 -38.44 -27.90 -2.91
N LEU A 737 -38.65 -27.48 -1.65
CA LEU A 737 -37.57 -27.09 -0.73
C LEU A 737 -36.70 -28.26 -0.26
N GLY A 738 -37.21 -29.49 -0.26
CA GLY A 738 -36.54 -30.66 0.34
C GLY A 738 -35.05 -30.80 0.01
N PRO A 739 -34.61 -30.77 -1.26
CA PRO A 739 -33.18 -30.87 -1.59
C PRO A 739 -32.32 -29.69 -1.09
N LEU A 740 -32.90 -28.49 -0.96
CA LEU A 740 -32.17 -27.31 -0.47
C LEU A 740 -31.85 -27.43 1.03
N THR A 741 -32.68 -28.14 1.79
CA THR A 741 -32.49 -28.32 3.24
C THR A 741 -31.32 -29.25 3.56
N GLU A 742 -30.88 -30.04 2.58
CA GLU A 742 -29.75 -30.97 2.69
C GLU A 742 -28.42 -30.37 2.22
N LEU A 743 -28.42 -29.13 1.70
CA LEU A 743 -27.20 -28.47 1.26
C LEU A 743 -26.30 -28.15 2.47
N PRO A 744 -25.01 -28.57 2.46
CA PRO A 744 -24.15 -28.50 3.65
C PRO A 744 -23.74 -27.06 4.01
N ASP A 745 -23.65 -26.19 3.01
CA ASP A 745 -23.06 -24.85 3.15
C ASP A 745 -24.07 -23.71 3.07
N LEU A 746 -25.35 -23.98 2.80
CA LEU A 746 -26.38 -22.94 2.67
C LEU A 746 -26.61 -22.25 4.02
N ARG A 747 -26.19 -20.99 4.16
CA ARG A 747 -26.32 -20.20 5.39
C ARG A 747 -27.47 -19.22 5.33
N ASP A 748 -27.67 -18.57 4.19
CA ASP A 748 -28.68 -17.52 4.04
C ASP A 748 -29.70 -17.93 2.98
N LEU A 749 -30.96 -18.06 3.39
CA LEU A 749 -32.07 -18.41 2.51
C LEU A 749 -33.12 -17.31 2.55
N SER A 750 -33.37 -16.65 1.42
CA SER A 750 -34.42 -15.67 1.24
C SER A 750 -35.45 -16.16 0.23
N LEU A 751 -36.71 -16.26 0.66
CA LEU A 751 -37.84 -16.65 -0.17
C LEU A 751 -38.84 -15.49 -0.23
N ARG A 752 -38.92 -14.86 -1.40
CA ARG A 752 -39.90 -13.81 -1.73
C ARG A 752 -40.99 -14.41 -2.60
N THR A 753 -42.00 -15.01 -1.98
CA THR A 753 -43.06 -15.71 -2.70
C THR A 753 -44.40 -15.61 -1.98
N PRO A 754 -45.46 -15.06 -2.61
CA PRO A 754 -46.82 -15.11 -2.08
C PRO A 754 -47.44 -16.52 -2.07
N GLY A 755 -46.86 -17.47 -2.81
CA GLY A 755 -47.41 -18.82 -3.00
C GLY A 755 -47.10 -19.83 -1.90
N LEU A 756 -46.26 -19.49 -0.91
CA LEU A 756 -45.83 -20.41 0.15
C LEU A 756 -47.01 -21.04 0.91
N ARG A 757 -46.86 -22.31 1.26
CA ARG A 757 -47.84 -23.09 2.03
C ARG A 757 -47.22 -23.70 3.28
N ASP A 758 -48.05 -24.16 4.22
CA ASP A 758 -47.61 -24.74 5.49
C ASP A 758 -46.59 -25.89 5.37
N ALA A 759 -46.67 -26.67 4.29
CA ALA A 759 -45.72 -27.75 4.02
C ALA A 759 -44.27 -27.24 3.89
N ALA A 760 -44.07 -25.98 3.49
CA ALA A 760 -42.74 -25.37 3.39
C ALA A 760 -42.02 -25.33 4.75
N PHE A 761 -42.74 -25.07 5.84
CA PHE A 761 -42.16 -24.93 7.18
C PHE A 761 -41.64 -26.23 7.74
N GLU A 762 -42.20 -27.37 7.32
CA GLU A 762 -41.65 -28.68 7.70
C GLU A 762 -40.27 -28.94 7.08
N TYR A 763 -40.07 -28.49 5.84
CA TYR A 763 -38.77 -28.57 5.19
C TYR A 763 -37.79 -27.56 5.81
N LEU A 764 -38.20 -26.30 5.95
CA LEU A 764 -37.35 -25.26 6.55
C LEU A 764 -36.92 -25.61 7.98
N ALA A 765 -37.81 -26.23 8.76
CA ALA A 765 -37.50 -26.75 10.10
C ALA A 765 -36.57 -27.96 10.11
N ARG A 766 -36.06 -28.42 8.96
CA ARG A 766 -35.03 -29.47 8.83
C ARG A 766 -33.72 -28.96 8.21
N ALA A 767 -33.69 -27.71 7.74
CA ALA A 767 -32.54 -27.10 7.06
C ALA A 767 -31.42 -26.70 8.05
N LYS A 768 -30.69 -27.70 8.56
CA LYS A 768 -29.70 -27.53 9.65
C LYS A 768 -28.51 -26.63 9.30
N SER A 769 -28.22 -26.43 8.02
CA SER A 769 -27.14 -25.56 7.55
C SER A 769 -27.50 -24.08 7.61
N VAL A 770 -28.80 -23.74 7.47
CA VAL A 770 -29.31 -22.37 7.34
C VAL A 770 -29.26 -21.65 8.69
N ARG A 771 -28.65 -20.47 8.70
CA ARG A 771 -28.50 -19.59 9.86
C ARG A 771 -29.40 -18.37 9.79
N LYS A 772 -29.64 -17.85 8.59
CA LYS A 772 -30.51 -16.71 8.34
C LYS A 772 -31.62 -17.11 7.37
N LEU A 773 -32.86 -17.00 7.83
CA LEU A 773 -34.04 -17.28 7.02
C LEU A 773 -34.86 -15.99 6.86
N TRP A 774 -35.04 -15.56 5.62
CA TRP A 774 -35.84 -14.39 5.28
C TRP A 774 -37.05 -14.83 4.47
N LEU A 775 -38.25 -14.57 5.00
CA LEU A 775 -39.50 -14.80 4.29
C LEU A 775 -40.11 -13.43 3.93
N ALA A 776 -40.33 -13.17 2.65
CA ALA A 776 -40.96 -11.94 2.17
C ALA A 776 -42.21 -12.28 1.34
N ASN A 777 -43.27 -11.48 1.49
CA ASN A 777 -44.51 -11.65 0.72
C ASN A 777 -44.77 -10.37 -0.11
N ARG A 778 -45.18 -10.49 -1.38
CA ARG A 778 -45.68 -9.40 -2.24
C ARG A 778 -47.21 -9.52 -2.45
N GLY A 779 -47.95 -8.41 -2.26
CA GLY A 779 -49.38 -8.30 -2.62
C GLY A 779 -50.42 -8.76 -1.56
N ILE A 780 -51.71 -8.51 -1.86
CA ILE A 780 -52.88 -8.94 -1.05
C ILE A 780 -53.20 -10.41 -1.39
N ARG A 781 -53.29 -11.27 -0.37
CA ARG A 781 -53.49 -12.72 -0.49
C ARG A 781 -54.88 -13.12 -0.97
N PRO A 782 -55.01 -14.25 -1.69
CA PRO A 782 -56.16 -15.14 -1.55
C PRO A 782 -56.11 -15.82 -0.16
N ALA A 783 -57.18 -15.73 0.62
CA ALA A 783 -57.26 -16.33 1.95
C ALA A 783 -57.13 -17.86 1.88
N ALA A 784 -56.04 -18.44 2.41
CA ALA A 784 -55.93 -19.80 3.03
C ALA A 784 -54.52 -20.48 2.99
N ALA A 785 -53.43 -19.87 2.50
CA ALA A 785 -52.19 -20.64 2.22
C ALA A 785 -51.18 -20.84 3.39
N LEU A 786 -51.01 -19.88 4.30
CA LEU A 786 -50.20 -20.05 5.53
C LEU A 786 -51.10 -20.02 6.75
N THR A 787 -51.00 -21.05 7.60
CA THR A 787 -51.63 -21.11 8.92
C THR A 787 -50.58 -20.94 10.02
N ASN A 788 -51.08 -20.54 11.19
CA ASN A 788 -50.27 -20.39 12.39
C ASN A 788 -49.69 -21.74 12.85
N ASP A 789 -50.45 -22.82 12.66
CA ASP A 789 -50.02 -24.19 12.95
C ASP A 789 -48.91 -24.67 12.01
N GLY A 790 -48.85 -24.15 10.78
CA GLY A 790 -47.74 -24.38 9.86
C GLY A 790 -46.46 -23.72 10.34
N MET A 791 -46.53 -22.44 10.73
CA MET A 791 -45.36 -21.66 11.13
C MET A 791 -44.73 -22.10 12.44
N ILE A 792 -45.54 -22.50 13.44
CA ILE A 792 -45.01 -22.94 14.73
C ILE A 792 -44.09 -24.16 14.59
N LYS A 793 -44.15 -24.88 13.46
CA LYS A 793 -43.23 -25.98 13.14
C LYS A 793 -41.77 -25.50 13.04
N LEU A 794 -41.53 -24.21 12.71
CA LEU A 794 -40.19 -23.60 12.73
C LEU A 794 -39.58 -23.51 14.13
N ALA A 795 -40.37 -23.59 15.21
CA ALA A 795 -39.84 -23.60 16.58
C ALA A 795 -38.83 -24.74 16.81
N LYS A 796 -38.89 -25.80 15.99
CA LYS A 796 -37.93 -26.92 16.02
C LYS A 796 -36.54 -26.57 15.45
N ALA A 797 -36.41 -25.45 14.72
CA ALA A 797 -35.16 -24.99 14.11
C ALA A 797 -34.26 -24.25 15.10
N THR A 798 -33.86 -24.92 16.18
CA THR A 798 -33.10 -24.32 17.30
C THR A 798 -31.68 -23.86 16.96
N TRP A 799 -31.21 -24.12 15.75
CA TRP A 799 -29.91 -23.68 15.22
C TRP A 799 -29.97 -22.33 14.50
N LEU A 800 -31.17 -21.83 14.17
CA LEU A 800 -31.35 -20.62 13.39
C LEU A 800 -30.91 -19.40 14.22
N GLN A 801 -30.17 -18.47 13.61
CA GLN A 801 -29.67 -17.27 14.26
C GLN A 801 -30.60 -16.08 14.01
N GLU A 802 -31.11 -15.93 12.79
CA GLU A 802 -32.02 -14.86 12.41
C GLU A 802 -33.21 -15.42 11.63
N LEU A 803 -34.41 -15.00 12.04
CA LEU A 803 -35.67 -15.32 11.36
C LEU A 803 -36.40 -14.01 11.04
N TRP A 804 -36.43 -13.63 9.77
CA TRP A 804 -37.09 -12.40 9.31
C TRP A 804 -38.49 -12.72 8.79
N LEU A 805 -39.51 -12.15 9.43
CA LEU A 805 -40.92 -12.35 9.12
C LEU A 805 -41.63 -11.03 8.79
N PRO A 806 -42.48 -10.97 7.74
CA PRO A 806 -43.18 -9.76 7.36
C PRO A 806 -44.46 -9.55 8.20
N ARG A 807 -44.66 -8.32 8.71
CA ARG A 807 -45.79 -7.92 9.57
C ARG A 807 -47.13 -7.78 8.83
N ASN A 808 -47.12 -7.40 7.54
CA ASN A 808 -48.33 -7.00 6.82
C ASN A 808 -48.73 -8.02 5.75
N GLY A 809 -50.04 -8.28 5.62
CA GLY A 809 -50.60 -9.09 4.53
C GLY A 809 -50.31 -10.60 4.62
N THR A 810 -49.80 -11.08 5.76
CA THR A 810 -49.40 -12.48 5.96
C THR A 810 -50.34 -13.32 6.80
N GLY A 811 -51.38 -12.73 7.39
CA GLY A 811 -52.29 -13.44 8.30
C GLY A 811 -51.66 -13.85 9.64
N ILE A 812 -50.42 -13.42 9.91
CA ILE A 812 -49.67 -13.69 11.14
C ILE A 812 -49.94 -12.55 12.12
N THR A 813 -50.34 -12.86 13.36
CA THR A 813 -50.54 -11.83 14.38
C THR A 813 -49.26 -11.52 15.15
N GLU A 814 -49.17 -10.32 15.72
CA GLU A 814 -48.03 -9.89 16.55
C GLU A 814 -47.85 -10.82 17.77
N ASP A 815 -48.95 -11.25 18.39
CA ASP A 815 -48.96 -12.23 19.49
C ASP A 815 -48.30 -13.57 19.10
N GLN A 816 -48.40 -13.97 17.83
CA GLN A 816 -47.85 -15.24 17.35
C GLN A 816 -46.37 -15.15 16.98
N ILE A 817 -45.95 -13.99 16.48
CA ILE A 817 -44.52 -13.68 16.33
C ILE A 817 -43.86 -13.70 17.72
N ASN A 818 -44.50 -13.09 18.71
CA ASN A 818 -44.03 -13.11 20.09
C ASN A 818 -44.00 -14.55 20.65
N ALA A 819 -45.06 -15.34 20.45
CA ALA A 819 -45.09 -16.74 20.88
C ALA A 819 -44.00 -17.61 20.22
N LEU A 820 -43.70 -17.37 18.94
CA LEU A 820 -42.60 -18.06 18.25
C LEU A 820 -41.24 -17.61 18.78
N ASN A 821 -41.07 -16.31 19.04
CA ASN A 821 -39.86 -15.74 19.64
C ASN A 821 -39.60 -16.35 21.04
N ASP A 822 -40.64 -16.51 21.86
CA ASP A 822 -40.54 -17.16 23.17
C ASP A 822 -40.13 -18.63 23.05
N GLN A 823 -40.58 -19.33 22.01
CA GLN A 823 -40.20 -20.72 21.75
C GLN A 823 -38.79 -20.88 21.13
N MET A 824 -38.21 -19.80 20.59
CA MET A 824 -36.89 -19.79 19.95
C MET A 824 -35.94 -18.79 20.61
N PRO A 825 -35.62 -18.93 21.91
CA PRO A 825 -34.92 -17.90 22.70
C PRO A 825 -33.46 -17.63 22.27
N LYS A 826 -32.89 -18.46 21.39
CA LYS A 826 -31.54 -18.29 20.81
C LYS A 826 -31.56 -17.75 19.39
N THR A 827 -32.74 -17.55 18.82
CA THR A 827 -32.96 -17.03 17.47
C THR A 827 -33.48 -15.62 17.57
N ASN A 828 -32.88 -14.70 16.83
CA ASN A 828 -33.39 -13.35 16.71
C ASN A 828 -34.59 -13.35 15.73
N VAL A 829 -35.81 -13.40 16.25
CA VAL A 829 -37.04 -13.33 15.44
C VAL A 829 -37.36 -11.86 15.17
N ILE A 830 -37.16 -11.43 13.94
CA ILE A 830 -37.26 -10.03 13.52
C ILE A 830 -38.51 -9.84 12.67
N ALA A 831 -39.49 -9.15 13.23
CA ALA A 831 -40.69 -8.75 12.51
C ALA A 831 -40.49 -7.40 11.81
N TYR A 832 -40.61 -7.37 10.48
CA TYR A 832 -40.41 -6.16 9.68
C TYR A 832 -41.65 -5.78 8.88
N THR A 833 -41.87 -4.48 8.71
CA THR A 833 -42.95 -3.95 7.86
C THR A 833 -42.44 -3.82 6.44
N VAL A 834 -43.14 -4.40 5.47
CA VAL A 834 -42.86 -4.14 4.05
C VAL A 834 -43.54 -2.82 3.69
N SER A 835 -42.77 -1.77 3.43
CA SER A 835 -43.28 -0.57 2.76
C SER A 835 -43.36 -0.85 1.27
N TRP A 836 -44.57 -0.73 0.72
CA TRP A 836 -44.81 -0.76 -0.72
C TRP A 836 -44.57 0.65 -1.23
N ASP A 837 -43.53 0.84 -2.03
CA ASP A 837 -43.26 2.08 -2.76
C ASP A 837 -43.50 1.83 -4.25
#